data_AF-A0A2I0PW51-F1
#
_entry.id   AF-A0A2I0PW51-F1
#
_cell.length_a   1.000
_cell.length_b   1.000
_cell.length_c   1.000
_cell.angle_alpha   90.00
_cell.angle_beta   90.00
_cell.angle_gamma   90.00
#
_symmetry.space_group_name_H-M   'P 1'
#
loop_
_entity.id
_entity.type
_entity.pdbx_description
1 polymer ?
#
loop_
_entity_poly.entity_id
_entity_poly.type
_entity_poly.pdbx_seq_one_letter_code
_entity_poly.pdbx_strand_id
1 'polypeptide(L)'
;MLLPGITRSILSNGVIFINKKTILLIALILALLAAGAWIGYTIIHANTPVRIGVLLPMTGDVEFKVPLEWAKDTINSQGGIAGRPVELVYKDTGSGNTTRLGQEFLNDDSIRIVIGPDKSVDVFALAPGFIAKKKVLISPAATSGDILRAFGKNGYIWRTVEGDVAQVKVILTILKGKGVTKIALLAENSTYGDTFYDWTGFFATEYGIEVPFIRQFDAGSPTLEADVTEALKTNPDYIVAVAWPQDAATIKRAIDRSGSRTKLFLTDAAAKPALISSLGAAAEGLEGTGPTADPTTGFTEAYEKKFGYRPADFAAPTYDALLIAALTEARQERAPFESLADSVHEVVFGEATVTGWDAQGIRTALQDTLHGPMPWITGASGGLEYDEVLGVDPIASYYANWQVNNGTFRTIRVLDSNNSTVTEKIGGESAGQSRASAGLMSSSSTLTVTYSAPVDRTNFKAVIVGPSRGWSNYRHQADALAVYTLLRQNGVSDNNIILMVYDDVPTVPENPLRGDIHNIPKGQNIRSGAQADYTGANVTAATFGNVMTGTRTEFTPVVLESNASTDVFVYIASHGSPGNIVFGTGNSLLTTEDFTALTNSMRKDHQYRQIAFFVDTCFGESMATNVTAPGILYLTGAAKNEPSLGATYDVDIRQWLSDEFTSGVITTLQADGNITFRQLYPEVYKKVTGSHVRMKSTGKFDIDTPVMQYLKQ
;
A
#
# COMPACT_ATOMS: atom_id res chain seq x y z
N MET A 1 2.97 71.16 16.06
CA MET A 1 2.17 72.23 16.67
C MET A 1 2.15 71.97 18.18
N LEU A 2 2.59 72.94 18.97
CA LEU A 2 3.04 72.82 20.37
C LEU A 2 1.90 72.46 21.35
N LEU A 3 2.18 71.58 22.31
CA LEU A 3 1.42 71.44 23.57
C LEU A 3 2.34 71.87 24.73
N PRO A 4 2.09 73.02 25.39
CA PRO A 4 2.79 73.40 26.61
C PRO A 4 2.00 72.97 27.86
N GLY A 5 2.69 72.47 28.89
CA GLY A 5 2.12 72.35 30.24
C GLY A 5 2.34 71.02 30.93
N ILE A 6 3.60 70.67 31.25
CA ILE A 6 3.89 69.72 32.33
C ILE A 6 4.69 70.48 33.38
N THR A 7 3.99 71.02 34.38
CA THR A 7 4.58 71.53 35.61
C THR A 7 5.09 70.36 36.44
N ARG A 8 6.42 70.25 36.60
CA ARG A 8 7.06 69.36 37.57
C ARG A 8 6.76 69.85 38.98
N SER A 9 6.06 69.04 39.77
CA SER A 9 6.06 69.12 41.23
C SER A 9 6.78 67.88 41.75
N ILE A 10 8.01 68.06 42.23
CA ILE A 10 8.75 67.06 42.98
C ILE A 10 8.23 67.08 44.41
N LEU A 11 7.57 66.00 44.84
CA LEU A 11 7.34 65.70 46.25
C LEU A 11 7.79 64.26 46.52
N SER A 12 8.57 64.13 47.59
CA SER A 12 9.05 62.90 48.20
C SER A 12 7.90 61.95 48.57
N ASN A 13 8.10 60.64 48.32
CA ASN A 13 7.15 59.52 48.44
C ASN A 13 6.25 59.34 47.20
N GLY A 14 6.80 58.65 46.20
CA GLY A 14 6.26 58.52 44.85
C GLY A 14 4.99 57.69 44.73
N VAL A 15 3.84 58.32 44.95
CA VAL A 15 2.54 57.85 44.44
C VAL A 15 2.09 58.83 43.36
N ILE A 16 2.11 58.39 42.11
CA ILE A 16 1.65 59.18 40.96
C ILE A 16 0.12 59.11 40.90
N PHE A 17 -0.57 60.20 41.23
CA PHE A 17 -2.01 60.32 41.02
C PHE A 17 -2.30 60.61 39.54
N ILE A 18 -2.56 59.57 38.76
CA ILE A 18 -3.05 59.71 37.38
C ILE A 18 -4.56 60.01 37.45
N ASN A 19 -4.99 61.17 36.93
CA ASN A 19 -6.41 61.54 36.87
C ASN A 19 -7.19 60.51 36.01
N LYS A 20 -8.41 60.13 36.43
CA LYS A 20 -9.34 59.26 35.68
C LYS A 20 -9.46 59.65 34.20
N LYS A 21 -9.47 60.95 33.87
CA LYS A 21 -9.50 61.42 32.46
C LYS A 21 -8.25 61.03 31.67
N THR A 22 -7.08 61.05 32.30
CA THR A 22 -5.80 60.64 31.70
C THR A 22 -5.73 59.12 31.54
N ILE A 23 -6.27 58.35 32.49
CA ILE A 23 -6.38 56.88 32.38
C ILE A 23 -7.32 56.49 31.21
N LEU A 24 -8.49 57.14 31.12
CA LEU A 24 -9.44 56.93 30.02
C LEU A 24 -8.84 57.28 28.65
N LEU A 25 -8.06 58.36 28.57
CA LEU A 25 -7.40 58.77 27.33
C LEU A 25 -6.31 57.77 26.90
N ILE A 26 -5.50 57.28 27.84
CA ILE A 26 -4.48 56.25 27.57
C ILE A 26 -5.13 54.93 27.14
N ALA A 27 -6.21 54.51 27.81
CA ALA A 27 -6.96 53.30 27.44
C ALA A 27 -7.57 53.42 26.04
N LEU A 28 -8.10 54.59 25.66
CA LEU A 28 -8.61 54.85 24.32
C LEU A 28 -7.51 54.81 23.25
N ILE A 29 -6.34 55.40 23.53
CA ILE A 29 -5.18 55.36 22.63
C ILE A 29 -4.67 53.93 22.44
N LEU A 30 -4.57 53.14 23.53
CA LEU A 30 -4.19 51.73 23.44
C LEU A 30 -5.22 50.89 22.69
N ALA A 31 -6.51 51.14 22.88
CA ALA A 31 -7.57 50.48 22.12
C ALA A 31 -7.52 50.83 20.62
N LEU A 32 -7.26 52.09 20.28
CA LEU A 32 -7.09 52.54 18.89
C LEU A 32 -5.82 51.98 18.25
N LEU A 33 -4.71 51.88 18.99
CA LEU A 33 -3.47 51.25 18.52
C LEU A 33 -3.64 49.74 18.34
N ALA A 34 -4.35 49.06 19.26
CA ALA A 34 -4.69 47.65 19.13
C ALA A 34 -5.63 47.39 17.94
N ALA A 35 -6.65 48.24 17.74
CA ALA A 35 -7.53 48.17 16.58
C ALA A 35 -6.78 48.45 15.27
N GLY A 36 -5.90 49.45 15.24
CA GLY A 36 -5.06 49.75 14.08
C GLY A 36 -4.06 48.64 13.76
N ALA A 37 -3.44 48.02 14.77
CA ALA A 37 -2.57 46.87 14.61
C ALA A 37 -3.34 45.62 14.15
N TRP A 38 -4.55 45.41 14.66
CA TRP A 38 -5.41 44.30 14.24
C TRP A 38 -5.91 44.47 12.81
N ILE A 39 -6.35 45.67 12.42
CA ILE A 39 -6.71 45.99 11.03
C ILE A 39 -5.49 45.83 10.10
N GLY A 40 -4.33 46.36 10.48
CA GLY A 40 -3.08 46.21 9.72
C GLY A 40 -2.68 44.74 9.55
N TYR A 41 -2.77 43.94 10.62
CA TYR A 41 -2.54 42.49 10.57
C TYR A 41 -3.52 41.78 9.65
N THR A 42 -4.83 42.07 9.73
CA THR A 42 -5.83 41.45 8.84
C THR A 42 -5.62 41.78 7.36
N ILE A 43 -5.21 43.02 7.02
CA ILE A 43 -4.94 43.43 5.64
C ILE A 43 -3.66 42.77 5.11
N ILE A 44 -2.61 42.64 5.93
CA ILE A 44 -1.36 41.97 5.53
C ILE A 44 -1.57 40.45 5.40
N HIS A 45 -2.30 39.85 6.34
CA HIS A 45 -2.60 38.41 6.34
C HIS A 45 -3.43 38.04 5.10
N ALA A 46 -4.49 38.79 4.79
CA ALA A 46 -5.33 38.56 3.61
C ALA A 46 -4.58 38.73 2.26
N ASN A 47 -3.55 39.58 2.21
CA ASN A 47 -2.80 39.85 0.98
C ASN A 47 -1.55 38.97 0.80
N THR A 48 -1.17 38.14 1.79
CA THR A 48 -0.01 37.25 1.68
C THR A 48 -0.44 35.91 1.09
N PRO A 49 0.01 35.52 -0.12
CA PRO A 49 -0.41 34.26 -0.74
C PRO A 49 -0.07 33.03 0.09
N VAL A 50 -0.87 31.97 -0.02
CA VAL A 50 -0.52 30.63 0.47
C VAL A 50 0.30 29.95 -0.62
N ARG A 51 1.58 29.69 -0.34
CA ARG A 51 2.53 29.13 -1.31
C ARG A 51 2.57 27.61 -1.20
N ILE A 52 2.28 26.92 -2.31
CA ILE A 52 2.36 25.46 -2.42
C ILE A 52 3.43 25.12 -3.46
N GLY A 53 4.36 24.24 -3.09
CA GLY A 53 5.42 23.80 -4.00
C GLY A 53 4.89 22.79 -5.01
N VAL A 54 5.40 22.85 -6.24
CA VAL A 54 5.11 21.86 -7.29
C VAL A 54 6.44 21.31 -7.81
N LEU A 55 6.66 20.02 -7.63
CA LEU A 55 7.83 19.26 -8.05
C LEU A 55 7.41 18.22 -9.07
N LEU A 56 7.00 18.64 -10.26
CA LEU A 56 6.47 17.78 -11.32
C LEU A 56 7.08 18.17 -12.67
N PRO A 57 7.03 17.30 -13.69
CA PRO A 57 7.53 17.65 -15.01
C PRO A 57 6.56 18.65 -15.64
N MET A 58 7.07 19.84 -15.95
CA MET A 58 6.33 20.90 -16.65
C MET A 58 6.46 20.77 -18.17
N THR A 59 7.37 19.89 -18.60
CA THR A 59 7.60 19.49 -19.98
C THR A 59 7.70 17.96 -20.03
N GLY A 60 7.10 17.32 -21.04
CA GLY A 60 7.08 15.85 -21.15
C GLY A 60 5.74 15.31 -21.63
N ASP A 61 5.57 13.99 -21.52
CA ASP A 61 4.42 13.28 -22.11
C ASP A 61 3.15 13.26 -21.24
N VAL A 62 3.25 13.67 -19.97
CA VAL A 62 2.11 13.75 -19.03
C VAL A 62 1.85 15.22 -18.67
N GLU A 63 0.60 15.66 -18.85
CA GLU A 63 0.17 17.02 -18.60
C GLU A 63 -0.27 17.21 -17.13
N PHE A 64 0.62 17.79 -16.32
CA PHE A 64 0.38 18.08 -14.90
C PHE A 64 0.01 19.55 -14.63
N LYS A 65 0.39 20.47 -15.52
CA LYS A 65 0.27 21.90 -15.26
C LYS A 65 -1.16 22.39 -15.42
N VAL A 66 -1.83 21.99 -16.49
CA VAL A 66 -3.23 22.39 -16.76
C VAL A 66 -4.19 22.01 -15.62
N PRO A 67 -4.20 20.77 -15.08
CA PRO A 67 -5.06 20.43 -13.95
C PRO A 67 -4.72 21.21 -12.68
N LEU A 68 -3.43 21.45 -12.38
CA LEU A 68 -3.02 22.27 -11.23
C LEU A 68 -3.49 23.72 -11.34
N GLU A 69 -3.26 24.35 -12.49
CA GLU A 69 -3.69 25.72 -12.74
C GLU A 69 -5.22 25.84 -12.69
N TRP A 70 -5.94 24.84 -13.18
CA TRP A 70 -7.40 24.83 -13.09
C TRP A 70 -7.88 24.69 -11.63
N ALA A 71 -7.30 23.80 -10.84
CA ALA A 71 -7.61 23.68 -9.41
C ALA A 71 -7.33 25.00 -8.67
N LYS A 72 -6.15 25.59 -8.89
CA LYS A 72 -5.73 26.86 -8.31
C LYS A 72 -6.70 27.99 -8.66
N ASP A 73 -7.05 28.14 -9.93
CA ASP A 73 -7.98 29.17 -10.40
C ASP A 73 -9.38 28.96 -9.82
N THR A 74 -9.82 27.70 -9.70
CA THR A 74 -11.11 27.37 -9.10
C THR A 74 -11.11 27.76 -7.62
N ILE A 75 -10.11 27.36 -6.83
CA ILE A 75 -9.95 27.73 -5.42
C ILE A 75 -9.91 29.26 -5.24
N ASN A 76 -9.08 29.95 -6.02
CA ASN A 76 -8.93 31.41 -5.93
C ASN A 76 -10.22 32.14 -6.30
N SER A 77 -10.99 31.64 -7.27
CA SER A 77 -12.29 32.20 -7.63
C SER A 77 -13.36 32.06 -6.54
N GLN A 78 -13.16 31.13 -5.59
CA GLN A 78 -14.03 30.97 -4.41
C GLN A 78 -13.58 31.82 -3.20
N GLY A 79 -12.58 32.69 -3.37
CA GLY A 79 -12.05 33.56 -2.32
C GLY A 79 -10.76 33.06 -1.67
N GLY A 80 -10.17 31.98 -2.18
CA GLY A 80 -8.90 31.43 -1.66
C GLY A 80 -9.04 30.79 -0.28
N ILE A 81 -7.91 30.64 0.41
CA ILE A 81 -7.81 29.99 1.73
C ILE A 81 -7.87 31.10 2.79
N ALA A 82 -8.95 31.16 3.57
CA ALA A 82 -9.18 32.22 4.55
C ALA A 82 -9.03 33.65 3.97
N GLY A 83 -9.41 33.85 2.70
CA GLY A 83 -9.28 35.13 1.98
C GLY A 83 -7.93 35.33 1.28
N ARG A 84 -6.99 34.39 1.41
CA ARG A 84 -5.64 34.46 0.84
C ARG A 84 -5.58 33.69 -0.48
N PRO A 85 -5.02 34.27 -1.56
CA PRO A 85 -4.88 33.55 -2.81
C PRO A 85 -3.82 32.43 -2.70
N VAL A 86 -4.03 31.32 -3.39
CA VAL A 86 -3.05 30.26 -3.59
C VAL A 86 -2.09 30.64 -4.70
N GLU A 87 -0.79 30.50 -4.43
CA GLU A 87 0.31 30.66 -5.38
C GLU A 87 1.07 29.33 -5.51
N LEU A 88 1.24 28.85 -6.75
CA LEU A 88 2.01 27.65 -7.04
C LEU A 88 3.46 28.01 -7.36
N VAL A 89 4.40 27.40 -6.66
CA VAL A 89 5.85 27.58 -6.86
C VAL A 89 6.39 26.36 -7.58
N TYR A 90 6.69 26.51 -8.88
CA TYR A 90 7.08 25.40 -9.73
C TYR A 90 8.58 25.12 -9.73
N LYS A 91 8.93 23.83 -9.72
CA LYS A 91 10.24 23.29 -10.06
C LYS A 91 10.08 22.15 -11.06
N ASP A 92 10.51 22.40 -12.29
CA ASP A 92 10.35 21.49 -13.41
C ASP A 92 11.33 20.30 -13.32
N THR A 93 10.80 19.11 -13.04
CA THR A 93 11.57 17.86 -13.00
C THR A 93 11.81 17.26 -14.39
N GLY A 94 11.12 17.73 -15.42
CA GLY A 94 11.32 17.27 -16.81
C GLY A 94 12.64 17.77 -17.41
N SER A 95 13.13 18.92 -16.94
CA SER A 95 14.39 19.53 -17.37
C SER A 95 15.48 19.59 -16.29
N GLY A 96 15.16 19.19 -15.05
CA GLY A 96 16.05 19.29 -13.90
C GLY A 96 16.18 18.00 -13.08
N ASN A 97 17.21 17.93 -12.24
CA ASN A 97 17.38 16.82 -11.30
C ASN A 97 16.36 16.91 -10.15
N THR A 98 15.40 15.98 -10.11
CA THR A 98 14.31 15.94 -9.13
C THR A 98 14.79 16.03 -7.69
N THR A 99 15.78 15.22 -7.30
CA THR A 99 16.31 15.21 -5.93
C THR A 99 16.87 16.57 -5.52
N ARG A 100 17.69 17.20 -6.38
CA ARG A 100 18.24 18.55 -6.13
C ARG A 100 17.13 19.59 -5.97
N LEU A 101 16.15 19.59 -6.87
CA LEU A 101 15.02 20.52 -6.84
C LEU A 101 14.16 20.33 -5.58
N GLY A 102 13.94 19.08 -5.17
CA GLY A 102 13.26 18.73 -3.93
C GLY A 102 14.01 19.23 -2.69
N GLN A 103 15.34 19.13 -2.66
CA GLN A 103 16.16 19.66 -1.56
C GLN A 103 16.00 21.17 -1.38
N GLU A 104 15.88 21.95 -2.47
CA GLU A 104 15.63 23.38 -2.30
C GLU A 104 14.19 23.69 -1.82
N PHE A 105 13.21 22.78 -1.95
CA PHE A 105 11.93 22.93 -1.23
C PHE A 105 12.06 22.56 0.26
N LEU A 106 12.86 21.54 0.59
CA LEU A 106 13.17 21.19 1.98
C LEU A 106 13.82 22.34 2.75
N ASN A 107 14.59 23.18 2.06
CA ASN A 107 15.28 24.34 2.62
C ASN A 107 14.47 25.66 2.56
N ASP A 108 13.31 25.69 1.90
CA ASP A 108 12.44 26.88 1.85
C ASP A 108 11.34 26.80 2.90
N ASP A 109 11.54 27.44 4.05
CA ASP A 109 10.57 27.43 5.16
C ASP A 109 9.21 28.09 4.83
N SER A 110 9.12 28.83 3.72
CA SER A 110 7.83 29.38 3.27
C SER A 110 6.94 28.36 2.56
N ILE A 111 7.46 27.16 2.27
CA ILE A 111 6.76 26.07 1.61
C ILE A 111 6.72 24.86 2.53
N ARG A 112 5.52 24.46 2.91
CA ARG A 112 5.26 23.37 3.88
C ARG A 112 4.67 22.12 3.22
N ILE A 113 3.95 22.32 2.11
CA ILE A 113 3.34 21.27 1.29
C ILE A 113 3.93 21.34 -0.11
N VAL A 114 4.33 20.19 -0.65
CA VAL A 114 4.83 20.04 -2.02
C VAL A 114 4.02 18.96 -2.73
N ILE A 115 3.53 19.29 -3.93
CA ILE A 115 2.87 18.35 -4.83
C ILE A 115 3.91 17.76 -5.79
N GLY A 116 3.98 16.43 -5.88
CA GLY A 116 5.02 15.66 -6.57
C GLY A 116 5.94 14.93 -5.60
N PRO A 117 7.00 14.25 -6.08
CA PRO A 117 7.31 13.99 -7.49
C PRO A 117 6.36 12.99 -8.15
N ASP A 118 6.43 12.85 -9.47
CA ASP A 118 5.61 11.92 -10.26
C ASP A 118 6.15 10.49 -10.23
N LYS A 119 7.45 10.29 -10.00
CA LYS A 119 8.10 8.96 -10.04
C LYS A 119 8.28 8.36 -8.66
N SER A 120 8.00 7.07 -8.53
CA SER A 120 8.17 6.30 -7.29
C SER A 120 9.58 6.38 -6.72
N VAL A 121 10.61 6.25 -7.56
CA VAL A 121 12.01 6.34 -7.13
C VAL A 121 12.36 7.71 -6.52
N ASP A 122 11.76 8.79 -7.03
CA ASP A 122 11.99 10.14 -6.52
C ASP A 122 11.27 10.36 -5.19
N VAL A 123 10.10 9.73 -4.98
CA VAL A 123 9.41 9.72 -3.68
C VAL A 123 10.32 9.06 -2.64
N PHE A 124 10.84 7.87 -2.91
CA PHE A 124 11.77 7.18 -2.00
C PHE A 124 13.01 8.01 -1.66
N ALA A 125 13.56 8.74 -2.63
CA ALA A 125 14.73 9.59 -2.42
C ALA A 125 14.45 10.83 -1.55
N LEU A 126 13.24 11.39 -1.62
CA LEU A 126 12.91 12.67 -0.98
C LEU A 126 12.13 12.52 0.34
N ALA A 127 11.30 11.50 0.46
CA ALA A 127 10.39 11.31 1.59
C ALA A 127 11.08 11.37 2.97
N PRO A 128 12.25 10.74 3.22
CA PRO A 128 12.93 10.85 4.52
C PRO A 128 13.25 12.30 4.91
N GLY A 129 13.62 13.14 3.94
CA GLY A 129 13.89 14.55 4.17
C GLY A 129 12.63 15.35 4.52
N PHE A 130 11.52 15.09 3.82
CA PHE A 130 10.23 15.73 4.07
C PHE A 130 9.68 15.37 5.45
N ILE A 131 9.74 14.09 5.82
CA ILE A 131 9.38 13.59 7.15
C ILE A 131 10.23 14.27 8.24
N ALA A 132 11.55 14.28 8.09
CA ALA A 132 12.46 14.88 9.07
C ALA A 132 12.22 16.39 9.24
N LYS A 133 11.84 17.09 8.17
CA LYS A 133 11.50 18.52 8.17
C LYS A 133 10.05 18.80 8.50
N LYS A 134 9.22 17.78 8.76
CA LYS A 134 7.78 17.88 9.00
C LYS A 134 7.03 18.65 7.90
N LYS A 135 7.45 18.43 6.66
CA LYS A 135 6.81 18.98 5.45
C LYS A 135 6.05 17.86 4.75
N VAL A 136 4.90 18.21 4.18
CA VAL A 136 4.05 17.25 3.48
C VAL A 136 4.46 17.14 2.01
N LEU A 137 4.52 15.91 1.51
CA LEU A 137 4.76 15.55 0.12
C LEU A 137 3.53 14.79 -0.40
N ILE A 138 2.87 15.30 -1.43
CA ILE A 138 1.67 14.68 -2.03
C ILE A 138 1.96 14.30 -3.49
N SER A 139 2.16 13.01 -3.77
CA SER A 139 2.42 12.54 -5.14
C SER A 139 1.13 12.17 -5.88
N PRO A 140 0.83 12.76 -7.04
CA PRO A 140 -0.35 12.39 -7.82
C PRO A 140 -0.15 11.21 -8.77
N ALA A 141 1.08 10.69 -8.91
CA ALA A 141 1.40 9.72 -9.96
C ALA A 141 2.41 8.62 -9.56
N ALA A 142 2.99 8.66 -8.35
CA ALA A 142 3.89 7.61 -7.90
C ALA A 142 3.12 6.39 -7.38
N THR A 143 2.97 5.37 -8.20
CA THR A 143 2.04 4.26 -7.94
C THR A 143 2.69 3.00 -7.34
N SER A 144 4.01 2.96 -7.13
CA SER A 144 4.66 1.76 -6.55
C SER A 144 4.00 1.35 -5.23
N GLY A 145 3.69 0.05 -5.09
CA GLY A 145 3.07 -0.51 -3.88
C GLY A 145 3.95 -0.36 -2.64
N ASP A 146 5.26 -0.22 -2.81
CA ASP A 146 6.22 -0.14 -1.69
C ASP A 146 6.23 1.23 -1.02
N ILE A 147 5.67 2.27 -1.66
CA ILE A 147 5.53 3.60 -1.04
C ILE A 147 4.65 3.50 0.20
N LEU A 148 3.53 2.76 0.11
CA LEU A 148 2.64 2.51 1.25
C LEU A 148 3.37 1.78 2.38
N ARG A 149 4.25 0.82 2.05
CA ARG A 149 5.04 0.09 3.06
C ARG A 149 6.04 1.00 3.76
N ALA A 150 6.85 1.71 2.97
CA ALA A 150 7.98 2.47 3.48
C ALA A 150 7.54 3.74 4.23
N PHE A 151 6.40 4.30 3.84
CA PHE A 151 5.93 5.59 4.33
C PHE A 151 4.52 5.52 4.92
N GLY A 152 3.94 4.34 5.14
CA GLY A 152 2.73 4.20 5.95
C GLY A 152 2.90 4.84 7.33
N LYS A 153 1.82 5.35 7.92
CA LYS A 153 1.73 5.87 9.30
C LYS A 153 2.53 7.13 9.64
N ASN A 154 3.35 7.66 8.70
CA ASN A 154 4.20 8.80 9.03
C ASN A 154 3.47 10.16 9.00
N GLY A 155 2.35 10.25 8.26
CA GLY A 155 1.49 11.43 8.17
C GLY A 155 2.01 12.59 7.29
N TYR A 156 3.20 12.48 6.71
CA TYR A 156 3.82 13.50 5.85
C TYR A 156 3.92 13.10 4.37
N ILE A 157 3.71 11.82 4.04
CA ILE A 157 3.78 11.32 2.65
C ILE A 157 2.40 10.84 2.25
N TRP A 158 1.87 11.41 1.17
CA TRP A 158 0.53 11.13 0.68
C TRP A 158 0.55 10.96 -0.84
N ARG A 159 -0.48 10.30 -1.36
CA ARG A 159 -0.76 10.12 -2.78
C ARG A 159 -2.21 10.44 -3.05
N THR A 160 -2.53 10.78 -4.29
CA THR A 160 -3.93 10.95 -4.76
C THR A 160 -4.31 9.96 -5.86
N VAL A 161 -3.52 8.89 -5.96
CA VAL A 161 -3.75 7.75 -6.83
C VAL A 161 -3.43 6.47 -6.04
N GLU A 162 -4.22 5.43 -6.23
CA GLU A 162 -4.00 4.12 -5.61
C GLU A 162 -2.75 3.43 -6.17
N GLY A 163 -2.11 2.56 -5.37
CA GLY A 163 -0.94 1.81 -5.80
C GLY A 163 -1.18 0.75 -6.89
N ASP A 164 -0.13 0.37 -7.61
CA ASP A 164 -0.17 -0.54 -8.78
C ASP A 164 -0.70 -1.95 -8.47
N VAL A 165 -0.74 -2.34 -7.19
CA VAL A 165 -1.41 -3.57 -6.75
C VAL A 165 -2.87 -3.60 -7.22
N ALA A 166 -3.55 -2.45 -7.21
CA ALA A 166 -4.90 -2.29 -7.73
C ALA A 166 -4.96 -2.46 -9.24
N GLN A 167 -4.03 -1.85 -9.98
CA GLN A 167 -3.96 -2.00 -11.44
C GLN A 167 -3.71 -3.46 -11.85
N VAL A 168 -2.87 -4.20 -11.14
CA VAL A 168 -2.68 -5.65 -11.39
C VAL A 168 -4.01 -6.40 -11.30
N LYS A 169 -4.81 -6.15 -10.26
CA LYS A 169 -6.15 -6.76 -10.11
C LYS A 169 -7.09 -6.35 -11.25
N VAL A 170 -7.06 -5.08 -11.68
CA VAL A 170 -7.87 -4.59 -12.80
C VAL A 170 -7.48 -5.27 -14.11
N ILE A 171 -6.18 -5.39 -14.41
CA ILE A 171 -5.68 -6.10 -15.59
C ILE A 171 -6.21 -7.52 -15.61
N LEU A 172 -6.05 -8.26 -14.52
CA LEU A 172 -6.47 -9.66 -14.43
C LEU A 172 -7.99 -9.81 -14.49
N THR A 173 -8.75 -8.86 -13.93
CA THR A 173 -10.21 -8.80 -14.05
C THR A 173 -10.63 -8.61 -15.51
N ILE A 174 -10.00 -7.69 -16.23
CA ILE A 174 -10.24 -7.44 -17.65
C ILE A 174 -9.96 -8.70 -18.48
N LEU A 175 -8.79 -9.32 -18.27
CA LEU A 175 -8.36 -10.51 -19.00
C LEU A 175 -9.27 -11.70 -18.68
N LYS A 176 -9.63 -11.91 -17.41
CA LYS A 176 -10.56 -12.97 -17.01
C LYS A 176 -11.93 -12.79 -17.66
N GLY A 177 -12.46 -11.57 -17.69
CA GLY A 177 -13.72 -11.25 -18.37
C GLY A 177 -13.69 -11.50 -19.89
N LYS A 178 -12.50 -11.53 -20.50
CA LYS A 178 -12.27 -11.91 -21.90
C LYS A 178 -12.11 -13.43 -22.10
N GLY A 179 -12.23 -14.23 -21.04
CA GLY A 179 -12.02 -15.68 -21.08
C GLY A 179 -10.54 -16.09 -21.19
N VAL A 180 -9.60 -15.20 -20.86
CA VAL A 180 -8.17 -15.50 -20.85
C VAL A 180 -7.88 -16.52 -19.74
N THR A 181 -7.05 -17.51 -20.07
CA THR A 181 -6.67 -18.60 -19.15
C THR A 181 -5.17 -18.70 -18.95
N LYS A 182 -4.38 -18.08 -19.82
CA LYS A 182 -2.92 -18.13 -19.75
C LYS A 182 -2.28 -16.82 -20.20
N ILE A 183 -1.38 -16.29 -19.38
CA ILE A 183 -0.62 -15.06 -19.69
C ILE A 183 0.87 -15.24 -19.47
N ALA A 184 1.67 -14.38 -20.06
CA ALA A 184 3.07 -14.18 -19.68
C ALA A 184 3.28 -12.73 -19.21
N LEU A 185 4.18 -12.51 -18.25
CA LEU A 185 4.53 -11.18 -17.77
C LEU A 185 5.96 -10.80 -18.20
N LEU A 186 6.09 -9.62 -18.80
CA LEU A 186 7.35 -8.91 -18.99
C LEU A 186 7.26 -7.59 -18.26
N ALA A 187 8.10 -7.38 -17.24
CA ALA A 187 8.10 -6.15 -16.46
C ALA A 187 9.45 -5.44 -16.53
N GLU A 188 9.46 -4.11 -16.65
CA GLU A 188 10.70 -3.35 -16.48
C GLU A 188 11.31 -3.60 -15.09
N ASN A 189 12.62 -3.75 -15.01
CA ASN A 189 13.38 -3.86 -13.77
C ASN A 189 13.51 -2.47 -13.11
N SER A 190 12.45 -2.03 -12.44
CA SER A 190 12.36 -0.73 -11.79
C SER A 190 11.40 -0.78 -10.60
N THR A 191 11.47 0.20 -9.68
CA THR A 191 10.56 0.32 -8.52
C THR A 191 9.07 0.32 -8.90
N TYR A 192 8.75 0.73 -10.12
CA TYR A 192 7.41 0.63 -10.70
C TYR A 192 7.11 -0.81 -11.14
N GLY A 193 7.98 -1.42 -11.96
CA GLY A 193 7.79 -2.79 -12.45
C GLY A 193 7.86 -3.88 -11.37
N ASP A 194 8.56 -3.65 -10.26
CA ASP A 194 8.65 -4.56 -9.11
C ASP A 194 7.27 -4.90 -8.54
N THR A 195 6.35 -3.92 -8.49
CA THR A 195 4.97 -4.19 -8.03
C THR A 195 4.26 -5.17 -8.95
N PHE A 196 4.41 -5.06 -10.27
CA PHE A 196 3.77 -6.02 -11.17
C PHE A 196 4.44 -7.39 -11.10
N TYR A 197 5.76 -7.43 -10.99
CA TYR A 197 6.54 -8.66 -10.87
C TYR A 197 6.13 -9.47 -9.63
N ASP A 198 6.03 -8.81 -8.47
CA ASP A 198 5.72 -9.44 -7.20
C ASP A 198 4.26 -9.93 -7.11
N TRP A 199 3.32 -9.20 -7.74
CA TRP A 199 1.89 -9.40 -7.50
C TRP A 199 1.13 -10.12 -8.61
N THR A 200 1.60 -10.08 -9.86
CA THR A 200 0.85 -10.65 -10.99
C THR A 200 0.72 -12.16 -10.88
N GLY A 201 1.81 -12.88 -10.57
CA GLY A 201 1.76 -14.35 -10.45
C GLY A 201 0.80 -14.81 -9.35
N PHE A 202 0.79 -14.08 -8.24
CA PHE A 202 -0.13 -14.29 -7.13
C PHE A 202 -1.59 -14.11 -7.57
N PHE A 203 -1.97 -12.90 -7.98
CA PHE A 203 -3.36 -12.63 -8.34
C PHE A 203 -3.80 -13.45 -9.55
N ALA A 204 -2.96 -13.65 -10.57
CA ALA A 204 -3.32 -14.40 -11.76
C ALA A 204 -3.70 -15.84 -11.42
N THR A 205 -2.90 -16.50 -10.57
CA THR A 205 -3.21 -17.85 -10.06
C THR A 205 -4.64 -17.91 -9.57
N GLU A 206 -5.08 -16.83 -8.94
CA GLU A 206 -6.32 -16.87 -8.23
C GLU A 206 -7.52 -16.24 -8.92
N TYR A 207 -7.28 -15.53 -10.02
CA TYR A 207 -8.26 -15.40 -11.09
C TYR A 207 -8.36 -16.68 -11.95
N GLY A 208 -7.61 -17.75 -11.63
CA GLY A 208 -7.56 -18.98 -12.40
C GLY A 208 -6.93 -18.78 -13.78
N ILE A 209 -5.88 -17.97 -13.83
CA ILE A 209 -5.07 -17.64 -15.02
C ILE A 209 -3.65 -18.17 -14.77
N GLU A 210 -3.18 -19.05 -15.66
CA GLU A 210 -1.81 -19.58 -15.59
C GLU A 210 -0.79 -18.51 -16.01
N VAL A 211 0.32 -18.41 -15.28
CA VAL A 211 1.46 -17.53 -15.63
C VAL A 211 2.75 -18.34 -15.77
N PRO A 212 2.90 -19.15 -16.84
CA PRO A 212 4.08 -20.01 -17.03
C PRO A 212 5.39 -19.26 -17.31
N PHE A 213 5.33 -17.94 -17.56
CA PHE A 213 6.50 -17.11 -17.79
C PHE A 213 6.35 -15.75 -17.13
N ILE A 214 7.30 -15.41 -16.26
CA ILE A 214 7.45 -14.10 -15.64
C ILE A 214 8.92 -13.71 -15.74
N ARG A 215 9.21 -12.51 -16.23
CA ARG A 215 10.58 -11.99 -16.31
C ARG A 215 10.62 -10.48 -16.15
N GLN A 216 11.69 -10.00 -15.50
CA GLN A 216 12.07 -8.59 -15.53
C GLN A 216 13.11 -8.32 -16.61
N PHE A 217 13.09 -7.12 -17.20
CA PHE A 217 14.05 -6.67 -18.20
C PHE A 217 14.51 -5.23 -17.91
N ASP A 218 15.76 -4.91 -18.21
CA ASP A 218 16.24 -3.53 -18.12
C ASP A 218 15.76 -2.70 -19.32
N ALA A 219 15.47 -1.42 -19.10
CA ALA A 219 15.01 -0.50 -20.15
C ALA A 219 15.98 -0.49 -21.35
N GLY A 220 15.45 -0.65 -22.57
CA GLY A 220 16.26 -0.74 -23.79
C GLY A 220 17.16 -1.98 -23.88
N SER A 221 16.90 -3.03 -23.10
CA SER A 221 17.70 -4.26 -23.10
C SER A 221 17.81 -4.88 -24.50
N PRO A 222 19.02 -5.26 -24.96
CA PRO A 222 19.20 -5.97 -26.22
C PRO A 222 18.63 -7.39 -26.20
N THR A 223 18.33 -7.96 -25.03
CA THR A 223 17.78 -9.31 -24.90
C THR A 223 16.26 -9.35 -24.91
N LEU A 224 15.58 -8.20 -24.90
CA LEU A 224 14.12 -8.13 -24.77
C LEU A 224 13.38 -8.95 -25.83
N GLU A 225 13.86 -8.98 -27.08
CA GLU A 225 13.25 -9.81 -28.13
C GLU A 225 13.40 -11.32 -27.87
N ALA A 226 14.52 -11.74 -27.25
CA ALA A 226 14.72 -13.12 -26.85
C ALA A 226 13.79 -13.48 -25.68
N ASP A 227 13.58 -12.56 -24.74
CA ASP A 227 12.63 -12.73 -23.63
C ASP A 227 11.19 -12.90 -24.14
N VAL A 228 10.79 -12.13 -25.15
CA VAL A 228 9.51 -12.30 -25.85
C VAL A 228 9.45 -13.68 -26.52
N THR A 229 10.52 -14.12 -27.18
CA THR A 229 10.57 -15.43 -27.83
C THR A 229 10.40 -16.57 -26.83
N GLU A 230 11.04 -16.50 -25.66
CA GLU A 230 10.85 -17.47 -24.57
C GLU A 230 9.43 -17.43 -23.99
N ALA A 231 8.87 -16.24 -23.77
CA ALA A 231 7.48 -16.08 -23.33
C ALA A 231 6.50 -16.77 -24.28
N LEU A 232 6.68 -16.60 -25.59
CA LEU A 232 5.83 -17.20 -26.62
C LEU A 232 5.89 -18.73 -26.66
N LYS A 233 6.99 -19.37 -26.23
CA LYS A 233 7.07 -20.84 -26.13
C LYS A 233 6.07 -21.42 -25.14
N THR A 234 5.61 -20.62 -24.18
CA THR A 234 4.58 -21.05 -23.23
C THR A 234 3.15 -20.99 -23.80
N ASN A 235 3.01 -20.54 -25.04
CA ASN A 235 1.75 -20.34 -25.76
C ASN A 235 0.70 -19.53 -24.95
N PRO A 236 1.04 -18.31 -24.49
CA PRO A 236 0.10 -17.50 -23.73
C PRO A 236 -0.96 -16.86 -24.63
N ASP A 237 -2.16 -16.64 -24.09
CA ASP A 237 -3.22 -15.87 -24.76
C ASP A 237 -2.79 -14.40 -24.89
N TYR A 238 -2.16 -13.87 -23.82
CA TYR A 238 -1.65 -12.51 -23.73
C TYR A 238 -0.24 -12.46 -23.13
N ILE A 239 0.58 -11.55 -23.64
CA ILE A 239 1.71 -11.00 -22.90
C ILE A 239 1.20 -9.71 -22.23
N VAL A 240 1.29 -9.64 -20.90
CA VAL A 240 1.15 -8.41 -20.14
C VAL A 240 2.52 -7.75 -20.07
N ALA A 241 2.64 -6.52 -20.55
CA ALA A 241 3.90 -5.80 -20.60
C ALA A 241 3.84 -4.50 -19.77
N VAL A 242 4.76 -4.42 -18.81
CA VAL A 242 5.01 -3.22 -18.01
C VAL A 242 6.24 -2.55 -18.61
N ALA A 243 6.00 -1.71 -19.62
CA ALA A 243 7.03 -1.21 -20.50
C ALA A 243 6.72 0.21 -20.98
N TRP A 244 7.76 1.03 -21.15
CA TRP A 244 7.65 2.33 -21.80
C TRP A 244 7.47 2.20 -23.32
N PRO A 245 7.06 3.27 -24.03
CA PRO A 245 6.67 3.19 -25.44
C PRO A 245 7.67 2.52 -26.38
N GLN A 246 8.98 2.73 -26.16
CA GLN A 246 10.02 2.12 -26.99
C GLN A 246 10.08 0.59 -26.81
N ASP A 247 10.11 0.12 -25.57
CA ASP A 247 10.19 -1.31 -25.25
C ASP A 247 8.86 -2.03 -25.56
N ALA A 248 7.72 -1.37 -25.32
CA ALA A 248 6.41 -1.86 -25.76
C ALA A 248 6.36 -2.06 -27.30
N ALA A 249 6.94 -1.14 -28.06
CA ALA A 249 7.04 -1.29 -29.52
C ALA A 249 7.97 -2.44 -29.92
N THR A 250 9.09 -2.65 -29.21
CA THR A 250 9.98 -3.80 -29.41
C THR A 250 9.25 -5.12 -29.14
N ILE A 251 8.52 -5.22 -28.02
CA ILE A 251 7.71 -6.39 -27.67
C ILE A 251 6.66 -6.67 -28.75
N LYS A 252 5.91 -5.64 -29.18
CA LYS A 252 4.89 -5.78 -30.22
C LYS A 252 5.48 -6.28 -31.54
N ARG A 253 6.59 -5.70 -32.00
CA ARG A 253 7.27 -6.13 -33.24
C ARG A 253 7.79 -7.56 -33.14
N ALA A 254 8.30 -7.97 -31.99
CA ALA A 254 8.75 -9.35 -31.77
C ALA A 254 7.58 -10.35 -31.83
N ILE A 255 6.43 -10.02 -31.20
CA ILE A 255 5.19 -10.82 -31.31
C ILE A 255 4.75 -10.91 -32.77
N ASP A 256 4.66 -9.79 -33.50
CA ASP A 256 4.21 -9.77 -34.90
C ASP A 256 5.12 -10.61 -35.81
N ARG A 257 6.44 -10.50 -35.66
CA ARG A 257 7.41 -11.28 -36.46
C ARG A 257 7.34 -12.78 -36.19
N SER A 258 6.92 -13.19 -34.99
CA SER A 258 6.79 -14.61 -34.65
C SER A 258 5.60 -15.29 -35.36
N GLY A 259 4.63 -14.51 -35.85
CA GLY A 259 3.36 -15.05 -36.37
C GLY A 259 2.44 -15.64 -35.30
N SER A 260 2.76 -15.45 -34.00
CA SER A 260 1.91 -15.90 -32.90
C SER A 260 0.54 -15.21 -32.89
N ARG A 261 -0.46 -15.90 -32.33
CA ARG A 261 -1.78 -15.32 -32.04
C ARG A 261 -1.85 -14.62 -30.68
N THR A 262 -0.78 -14.71 -29.89
CA THR A 262 -0.65 -14.03 -28.59
C THR A 262 -0.88 -12.53 -28.76
N LYS A 263 -1.73 -11.96 -27.90
CA LYS A 263 -2.02 -10.52 -27.89
C LYS A 263 -1.13 -9.81 -26.87
N LEU A 264 -1.05 -8.49 -26.96
CA LEU A 264 -0.29 -7.65 -26.04
C LEU A 264 -1.27 -6.80 -25.21
N PHE A 265 -1.14 -6.86 -23.88
CA PHE A 265 -1.84 -6.00 -22.94
C PHE A 265 -0.82 -5.08 -22.25
N LEU A 266 -1.11 -3.78 -22.22
CA LEU A 266 -0.17 -2.76 -21.75
C LEU A 266 -0.66 -2.05 -20.48
N THR A 267 0.27 -1.57 -19.67
CA THR A 267 0.01 -0.62 -18.58
C THR A 267 -0.05 0.82 -19.11
N ASP A 268 -0.36 1.79 -18.25
CA ASP A 268 -0.45 3.22 -18.55
C ASP A 268 0.88 3.81 -19.02
N ALA A 269 1.99 3.24 -18.57
CA ALA A 269 3.34 3.64 -18.98
C ALA A 269 3.50 3.64 -20.51
N ALA A 270 2.87 2.70 -21.22
CA ALA A 270 2.96 2.59 -22.67
C ALA A 270 1.99 3.51 -23.44
N ALA A 271 0.94 4.01 -22.78
CA ALA A 271 -0.17 4.74 -23.39
C ALA A 271 0.20 6.19 -23.75
N LYS A 272 1.16 6.35 -24.68
CA LYS A 272 1.73 7.64 -25.08
C LYS A 272 1.73 7.78 -26.60
N PRO A 273 1.60 9.00 -27.16
CA PRO A 273 1.62 9.23 -28.61
C PRO A 273 2.83 8.60 -29.31
N ALA A 274 4.00 8.60 -28.63
CA ALA A 274 5.23 7.99 -29.11
C ALA A 274 5.09 6.51 -29.50
N LEU A 275 4.25 5.73 -28.80
CA LEU A 275 4.00 4.32 -29.12
C LEU A 275 3.31 4.19 -30.48
N ILE A 276 2.25 4.98 -30.69
CA ILE A 276 1.51 5.00 -31.97
C ILE A 276 2.41 5.51 -33.09
N SER A 277 3.19 6.56 -32.87
CA SER A 277 4.15 7.06 -33.86
C SER A 277 5.21 6.02 -34.22
N SER A 278 5.68 5.23 -33.25
CA SER A 278 6.69 4.19 -33.45
C SER A 278 6.15 2.97 -34.21
N LEU A 279 4.90 2.59 -33.98
CA LEU A 279 4.30 1.38 -34.55
C LEU A 279 3.46 1.63 -35.82
N GLY A 280 2.97 2.86 -36.03
CA GLY A 280 2.07 3.19 -37.14
C GLY A 280 0.83 2.30 -37.13
N ALA A 281 0.50 1.71 -38.29
CA ALA A 281 -0.65 0.81 -38.43
C ALA A 281 -0.57 -0.44 -37.52
N ALA A 282 0.63 -0.88 -37.10
CA ALA A 282 0.78 -2.02 -36.19
C ALA A 282 0.32 -1.72 -34.75
N ALA A 283 0.08 -0.45 -34.41
CA ALA A 283 -0.51 -0.05 -33.13
C ALA A 283 -2.01 -0.37 -33.05
N GLU A 284 -2.68 -0.52 -34.18
CA GLU A 284 -4.14 -0.67 -34.22
C GLU A 284 -4.59 -1.92 -33.45
N GLY A 285 -5.58 -1.76 -32.57
CA GLY A 285 -6.10 -2.84 -31.73
C GLY A 285 -5.28 -3.14 -30.47
N LEU A 286 -4.11 -2.50 -30.27
CA LEU A 286 -3.39 -2.57 -28.99
C LEU A 286 -4.31 -2.13 -27.86
N GLU A 287 -4.26 -2.82 -26.74
CA GLU A 287 -5.09 -2.55 -25.58
C GLU A 287 -4.27 -2.48 -24.29
N GLY A 288 -4.83 -1.81 -23.30
CA GLY A 288 -4.22 -1.69 -21.99
C GLY A 288 -5.13 -1.05 -20.97
N THR A 289 -4.55 -0.65 -19.85
CA THR A 289 -5.26 0.07 -18.80
C THR A 289 -4.45 1.22 -18.23
N GLY A 290 -5.11 2.21 -17.66
CA GLY A 290 -4.48 3.30 -16.91
C GLY A 290 -5.46 4.04 -16.02
N PRO A 291 -4.95 4.77 -15.01
CA PRO A 291 -5.81 5.50 -14.09
C PRO A 291 -6.64 6.56 -14.83
N THR A 292 -7.82 6.85 -14.31
CA THR A 292 -8.73 7.83 -14.90
C THR A 292 -9.63 8.44 -13.81
N ALA A 293 -10.34 9.51 -14.17
CA ALA A 293 -11.33 10.11 -13.28
C ALA A 293 -12.55 9.20 -13.12
N ASP A 294 -13.16 9.20 -11.94
CA ASP A 294 -14.50 8.65 -11.75
C ASP A 294 -15.48 9.27 -12.77
N PRO A 295 -16.12 8.46 -13.63
CA PRO A 295 -17.11 8.94 -14.60
C PRO A 295 -18.33 9.63 -13.98
N THR A 296 -18.59 9.43 -12.69
CA THR A 296 -19.72 10.04 -11.97
C THR A 296 -19.43 11.48 -11.51
N THR A 297 -18.15 11.87 -11.37
CA THR A 297 -17.76 13.22 -10.96
C THR A 297 -17.95 14.25 -12.09
N GLY A 298 -18.03 13.79 -13.34
CA GLY A 298 -18.14 14.63 -14.53
C GLY A 298 -16.87 15.41 -14.88
N PHE A 299 -15.74 15.13 -14.22
CA PHE A 299 -14.48 15.83 -14.44
C PHE A 299 -13.98 15.69 -15.88
N THR A 300 -14.04 14.49 -16.45
CA THR A 300 -13.59 14.21 -17.81
C THR A 300 -14.32 15.06 -18.85
N GLU A 301 -15.65 15.10 -18.77
CA GLU A 301 -16.49 15.87 -19.69
C GLU A 301 -16.29 17.38 -19.51
N ALA A 302 -16.12 17.85 -18.27
CA ALA A 302 -15.86 19.25 -17.98
C ALA A 302 -14.46 19.70 -18.48
N TYR A 303 -13.45 18.84 -18.32
CA TYR A 303 -12.09 19.07 -18.81
C TYR A 303 -12.08 19.16 -20.34
N GLU A 304 -12.71 18.20 -21.02
CA GLU A 304 -12.79 18.18 -22.49
C GLU A 304 -13.54 19.40 -23.02
N LYS A 305 -14.67 19.78 -22.39
CA LYS A 305 -15.40 20.99 -22.75
C LYS A 305 -14.58 22.26 -22.58
N LYS A 306 -13.75 22.33 -21.53
CA LYS A 306 -12.96 23.53 -21.20
C LYS A 306 -11.71 23.66 -22.07
N PHE A 307 -11.01 22.56 -22.32
CA PHE A 307 -9.70 22.57 -22.96
C PHE A 307 -9.69 22.03 -24.40
N GLY A 308 -10.77 21.38 -24.85
CA GLY A 308 -10.92 20.85 -26.20
C GLY A 308 -10.26 19.49 -26.42
N TYR A 309 -9.74 18.85 -25.37
CA TYR A 309 -9.14 17.52 -25.39
C TYR A 309 -9.38 16.81 -24.06
N ARG A 310 -9.36 15.47 -24.06
CA ARG A 310 -9.57 14.67 -22.85
C ARG A 310 -8.39 14.76 -21.88
N PRO A 311 -8.62 14.65 -20.56
CA PRO A 311 -7.55 14.65 -19.57
C PRO A 311 -6.59 13.45 -19.76
N ALA A 312 -5.32 13.66 -19.40
CA ALA A 312 -4.35 12.58 -19.26
C ALA A 312 -4.62 11.72 -18.01
N ASP A 313 -4.01 10.53 -17.93
CA ASP A 313 -4.27 9.50 -16.91
C ASP A 313 -4.24 10.06 -15.46
N PHE A 314 -3.26 10.93 -15.16
CA PHE A 314 -3.06 11.49 -13.81
C PHE A 314 -3.63 12.90 -13.61
N ALA A 315 -4.41 13.44 -14.56
CA ALA A 315 -4.90 14.82 -14.46
C ALA A 315 -5.86 15.02 -13.28
N ALA A 316 -6.75 14.05 -13.02
CA ALA A 316 -7.69 14.10 -11.91
C ALA A 316 -6.99 13.94 -10.54
N PRO A 317 -6.13 12.92 -10.32
CA PRO A 317 -5.27 12.86 -9.13
C PRO A 317 -4.47 14.14 -8.87
N THR A 318 -3.98 14.77 -9.94
CA THR A 318 -3.21 16.02 -9.84
C THR A 318 -4.05 17.20 -9.39
N TYR A 319 -5.29 17.30 -9.88
CA TYR A 319 -6.26 18.29 -9.40
C TYR A 319 -6.53 18.08 -7.89
N ASP A 320 -6.74 16.83 -7.50
CA ASP A 320 -7.05 16.45 -6.12
C ASP A 320 -5.89 16.68 -5.16
N ALA A 321 -4.64 16.53 -5.61
CA ALA A 321 -3.46 16.82 -4.80
C ALA A 321 -3.43 18.29 -4.36
N LEU A 322 -3.83 19.22 -5.24
CA LEU A 322 -3.95 20.63 -4.87
C LEU A 322 -5.17 20.90 -3.98
N LEU A 323 -6.27 20.19 -4.19
CA LEU A 323 -7.45 20.29 -3.32
C LEU A 323 -7.11 19.88 -1.88
N ILE A 324 -6.49 18.71 -1.68
CA ILE A 324 -6.05 18.25 -0.36
C ILE A 324 -5.05 19.24 0.26
N ALA A 325 -4.06 19.71 -0.51
CA ALA A 325 -3.09 20.69 -0.02
C ALA A 325 -3.75 21.99 0.45
N ALA A 326 -4.72 22.51 -0.32
CA ALA A 326 -5.45 23.73 0.02
C ALA A 326 -6.33 23.56 1.26
N LEU A 327 -7.02 22.43 1.40
CA LEU A 327 -7.84 22.12 2.58
C LEU A 327 -6.96 21.91 3.83
N THR A 328 -5.78 21.30 3.67
CA THR A 328 -4.80 21.17 4.77
C THR A 328 -4.34 22.54 5.28
N GLU A 329 -4.02 23.47 4.37
CA GLU A 329 -3.67 24.84 4.75
C GLU A 329 -4.88 25.57 5.37
N ALA A 330 -6.11 25.34 4.89
CA ALA A 330 -7.32 25.87 5.52
C ALA A 330 -7.52 25.34 6.94
N ARG A 331 -7.23 24.05 7.19
CA ARG A 331 -7.26 23.47 8.54
C ARG A 331 -6.21 24.12 9.43
N GLN A 332 -5.03 24.43 8.90
CA GLN A 332 -3.98 25.11 9.66
C GLN A 332 -4.31 26.58 10.01
N GLU A 333 -5.11 27.27 9.19
CA GLU A 333 -5.65 28.59 9.57
C GLU A 333 -6.63 28.48 10.77
N ARG A 334 -7.42 27.40 10.82
CA ARG A 334 -8.34 27.14 11.94
C ARG A 334 -7.63 26.63 13.19
N ALA A 335 -6.67 25.74 13.03
CA ALA A 335 -5.96 25.02 14.07
C ALA A 335 -4.44 25.19 13.93
N PRO A 336 -3.88 26.38 14.20
CA PRO A 336 -2.47 26.69 13.92
C PRO A 336 -1.46 25.93 14.81
N PHE A 337 -1.93 25.31 15.90
CA PHE A 337 -1.09 24.49 16.79
C PHE A 337 -1.08 23.01 16.45
N GLU A 338 -1.96 22.58 15.54
CA GLU A 338 -1.99 21.22 15.02
C GLU A 338 -0.79 20.99 14.12
N SER A 339 -0.23 19.78 14.15
CA SER A 339 0.86 19.46 13.24
C SER A 339 0.32 19.38 11.81
N LEU A 340 1.19 19.61 10.82
CA LEU A 340 0.77 19.52 9.42
C LEU A 340 0.30 18.10 9.06
N ALA A 341 0.91 17.06 9.67
CA ALA A 341 0.49 15.67 9.50
C ALA A 341 -0.93 15.42 10.03
N ASP A 342 -1.22 15.89 11.24
CA ASP A 342 -2.57 15.79 11.82
C ASP A 342 -3.58 16.59 10.99
N SER A 343 -3.18 17.75 10.47
CA SER A 343 -4.06 18.57 9.61
C SER A 343 -4.44 17.87 8.31
N VAL A 344 -3.49 17.19 7.64
CA VAL A 344 -3.82 16.39 6.44
C VAL A 344 -4.73 15.23 6.83
N HIS A 345 -4.42 14.53 7.92
CA HIS A 345 -5.23 13.42 8.44
C HIS A 345 -6.69 13.84 8.66
N GLU A 346 -6.94 14.92 9.39
CA GLU A 346 -8.29 15.44 9.64
C GLU A 346 -9.04 15.83 8.35
N VAL A 347 -8.32 16.29 7.33
CA VAL A 347 -8.90 16.64 6.03
C VAL A 347 -9.30 15.41 5.25
N VAL A 348 -8.47 14.37 5.20
CA VAL A 348 -8.75 13.17 4.40
C VAL A 348 -9.73 12.20 5.07
N PHE A 349 -9.86 12.25 6.40
CA PHE A 349 -10.80 11.43 7.19
C PHE A 349 -12.05 12.20 7.63
N GLY A 350 -12.39 13.30 6.97
CA GLY A 350 -13.63 14.02 7.23
C GLY A 350 -14.85 13.22 6.75
N GLU A 351 -15.89 13.10 7.59
CA GLU A 351 -17.09 12.31 7.29
C GLU A 351 -18.38 13.13 7.27
N ALA A 352 -18.29 14.46 7.31
CA ALA A 352 -19.49 15.31 7.40
C ALA A 352 -20.16 15.52 6.04
N THR A 353 -20.21 16.76 5.55
CA THR A 353 -20.84 17.06 4.27
C THR A 353 -20.02 16.47 3.14
N VAL A 354 -20.65 15.69 2.25
CA VAL A 354 -20.02 15.28 0.99
C VAL A 354 -19.85 16.51 0.09
N THR A 355 -18.62 16.78 -0.31
CA THR A 355 -18.23 17.92 -1.15
C THR A 355 -17.56 17.44 -2.44
N GLY A 356 -17.53 18.30 -3.46
CA GLY A 356 -17.05 17.97 -4.81
C GLY A 356 -15.84 18.80 -5.25
N TRP A 357 -15.22 18.37 -6.35
CA TRP A 357 -14.11 19.09 -7.01
C TRP A 357 -14.51 20.39 -7.72
N ASP A 358 -15.80 20.60 -7.98
CA ASP A 358 -16.26 21.79 -8.70
C ASP A 358 -16.24 23.07 -7.81
N ALA A 359 -16.53 24.22 -8.41
CA ALA A 359 -16.50 25.50 -7.70
C ALA A 359 -17.40 25.54 -6.45
N GLN A 360 -18.58 24.92 -6.49
CA GLN A 360 -19.51 24.92 -5.37
C GLN A 360 -19.05 23.94 -4.29
N GLY A 361 -18.57 22.77 -4.69
CA GLY A 361 -17.98 21.76 -3.81
C GLY A 361 -16.77 22.32 -3.07
N ILE A 362 -15.81 22.92 -3.79
CA ILE A 362 -14.61 23.55 -3.22
C ILE A 362 -14.97 24.67 -2.25
N ARG A 363 -15.93 25.54 -2.60
CA ARG A 363 -16.40 26.61 -1.69
C ARG A 363 -16.92 26.01 -0.39
N THR A 364 -17.74 24.98 -0.49
CA THR A 364 -18.34 24.31 0.68
C THR A 364 -17.25 23.66 1.52
N ALA A 365 -16.33 22.92 0.90
CA ALA A 365 -15.22 22.26 1.58
C ALA A 365 -14.32 23.24 2.32
N LEU A 366 -13.97 24.38 1.70
CA LEU A 366 -13.17 25.42 2.35
C LEU A 366 -13.90 26.05 3.55
N GLN A 367 -15.19 26.36 3.41
CA GLN A 367 -15.99 26.94 4.50
C GLN A 367 -16.13 25.97 5.68
N ASP A 368 -16.46 24.71 5.40
CA ASP A 368 -16.60 23.66 6.42
C ASP A 368 -15.25 23.36 7.10
N THR A 369 -14.16 23.36 6.35
CA THR A 369 -12.81 23.19 6.91
C THR A 369 -12.45 24.34 7.87
N LEU A 370 -12.73 25.58 7.47
CA LEU A 370 -12.42 26.78 8.26
C LEU A 370 -13.33 26.95 9.49
N HIS A 371 -14.60 26.57 9.40
CA HIS A 371 -15.63 26.99 10.37
C HIS A 371 -16.60 25.88 10.82
N GLY A 372 -16.67 24.75 10.12
CA GLY A 372 -17.67 23.70 10.29
C GLY A 372 -17.08 22.34 10.72
N PRO A 373 -17.83 21.24 10.54
CA PRO A 373 -17.27 19.88 10.66
C PRO A 373 -16.39 19.55 9.43
N MET A 374 -15.42 18.64 9.57
CA MET A 374 -14.54 18.27 8.45
C MET A 374 -15.35 17.56 7.33
N PRO A 375 -15.32 18.06 6.09
CA PRO A 375 -16.12 17.52 5.00
C PRO A 375 -15.56 16.20 4.46
N TRP A 376 -16.43 15.38 3.87
CA TRP A 376 -16.01 14.24 3.06
C TRP A 376 -15.73 14.73 1.63
N ILE A 377 -14.50 14.51 1.15
CA ILE A 377 -14.04 15.02 -0.14
C ILE A 377 -14.25 13.97 -1.24
N THR A 378 -15.12 14.28 -2.20
CA THR A 378 -15.19 13.60 -3.50
C THR A 378 -14.47 14.47 -4.53
N GLY A 379 -13.22 14.10 -4.82
CA GLY A 379 -12.35 14.80 -5.76
C GLY A 379 -12.75 14.59 -7.23
N ALA A 380 -11.90 15.08 -8.12
CA ALA A 380 -11.98 14.85 -9.56
C ALA A 380 -11.79 13.37 -9.88
N SER A 381 -10.91 12.69 -9.14
CA SER A 381 -10.59 11.27 -9.32
C SER A 381 -11.64 10.32 -8.74
N GLY A 382 -12.48 10.79 -7.81
CA GLY A 382 -13.49 9.99 -7.10
C GLY A 382 -13.48 10.30 -5.60
N GLY A 383 -14.03 9.39 -4.78
CA GLY A 383 -13.90 9.47 -3.33
C GLY A 383 -12.43 9.39 -2.90
N LEU A 384 -11.96 10.38 -2.13
CA LEU A 384 -10.60 10.41 -1.61
C LEU A 384 -10.55 9.77 -0.22
N GLU A 385 -10.91 8.49 -0.15
CA GLU A 385 -10.93 7.68 1.07
C GLU A 385 -9.58 7.01 1.26
N TYR A 386 -9.02 7.01 2.48
CA TYR A 386 -7.71 6.45 2.79
C TYR A 386 -7.84 5.35 3.84
N ASP A 387 -6.86 4.46 3.91
CA ASP A 387 -6.77 3.48 5.00
C ASP A 387 -6.41 4.19 6.31
N GLU A 388 -7.24 4.10 7.34
CA GLU A 388 -7.04 4.79 8.64
C GLU A 388 -5.74 4.40 9.35
N VAL A 389 -5.20 3.20 9.06
CA VAL A 389 -4.02 2.68 9.74
C VAL A 389 -2.74 3.07 9.00
N LEU A 390 -2.75 3.11 7.67
CA LEU A 390 -1.55 3.37 6.87
C LEU A 390 -1.52 4.76 6.25
N GLY A 391 -2.66 5.31 5.83
CA GLY A 391 -2.84 6.71 5.45
C GLY A 391 -1.81 7.27 4.46
N VAL A 392 -1.67 6.66 3.26
CA VAL A 392 -0.77 7.18 2.20
C VAL A 392 -1.49 7.33 0.87
N ASP A 393 -2.21 6.32 0.37
CA ASP A 393 -2.97 6.38 -0.89
C ASP A 393 -4.46 6.16 -0.69
N PRO A 394 -5.29 6.63 -1.67
CA PRO A 394 -6.69 6.29 -1.69
C PRO A 394 -6.91 4.78 -1.77
N ILE A 395 -7.93 4.28 -1.09
CA ILE A 395 -8.32 2.85 -1.09
C ILE A 395 -9.18 2.46 -2.30
N ALA A 396 -9.47 3.42 -3.18
CA ALA A 396 -10.26 3.23 -4.39
C ALA A 396 -9.72 4.13 -5.51
N SER A 397 -9.71 3.61 -6.73
CA SER A 397 -9.36 4.37 -7.93
C SER A 397 -10.04 3.80 -9.17
N TYR A 398 -10.18 4.63 -10.19
CA TYR A 398 -10.81 4.26 -11.43
C TYR A 398 -9.79 4.04 -12.52
N TYR A 399 -10.01 3.01 -13.34
CA TYR A 399 -9.10 2.61 -14.40
C TYR A 399 -9.84 2.54 -15.74
N ALA A 400 -9.34 3.26 -16.73
CA ALA A 400 -9.77 3.13 -18.10
C ALA A 400 -9.18 1.85 -18.70
N ASN A 401 -10.00 1.02 -19.34
CA ASN A 401 -9.52 0.04 -20.30
C ASN A 401 -9.55 0.67 -21.69
N TRP A 402 -8.37 0.97 -22.22
CA TRP A 402 -8.21 1.67 -23.49
C TRP A 402 -7.82 0.71 -24.62
N GLN A 403 -8.12 1.11 -25.85
CA GLN A 403 -7.65 0.47 -27.07
C GLN A 403 -7.27 1.52 -28.11
N VAL A 404 -6.24 1.23 -28.91
CA VAL A 404 -5.87 2.04 -30.07
C VAL A 404 -6.87 1.78 -31.20
N ASN A 405 -7.61 2.81 -31.58
CA ASN A 405 -8.62 2.79 -32.63
C ASN A 405 -8.42 4.00 -33.55
N ASN A 406 -8.29 3.75 -34.85
CA ASN A 406 -7.96 4.77 -35.86
C ASN A 406 -6.75 5.62 -35.46
N GLY A 407 -5.69 4.99 -34.94
CA GLY A 407 -4.47 5.67 -34.51
C GLY A 407 -4.62 6.58 -33.29
N THR A 408 -5.66 6.38 -32.46
CA THR A 408 -5.89 7.13 -31.22
C THR A 408 -6.23 6.21 -30.06
N PHE A 409 -5.77 6.51 -28.85
CA PHE A 409 -6.21 5.80 -27.65
C PHE A 409 -7.68 6.13 -27.36
N ARG A 410 -8.52 5.11 -27.20
CA ARG A 410 -9.94 5.25 -26.86
C ARG A 410 -10.28 4.39 -25.66
N THR A 411 -10.91 4.99 -24.66
CA THR A 411 -11.47 4.26 -23.53
C THR A 411 -12.67 3.45 -23.99
N ILE A 412 -12.62 2.13 -23.80
CA ILE A 412 -13.73 1.21 -24.08
C ILE A 412 -14.67 1.12 -22.88
N ARG A 413 -14.11 1.11 -21.67
CA ARG A 413 -14.85 1.05 -20.41
C ARG A 413 -14.01 1.58 -19.26
N VAL A 414 -14.67 1.91 -18.15
CA VAL A 414 -14.03 2.29 -16.88
C VAL A 414 -14.39 1.27 -15.81
N LEU A 415 -13.40 0.84 -15.05
CA LEU A 415 -13.52 -0.09 -13.94
C LEU A 415 -13.15 0.61 -12.63
N ASP A 416 -13.84 0.24 -11.56
CA ASP A 416 -13.48 0.57 -10.18
C ASP A 416 -12.59 -0.55 -9.60
N SER A 417 -11.51 -0.17 -8.91
CA SER A 417 -10.58 -1.10 -8.25
C SER A 417 -11.20 -1.90 -7.11
N ASN A 418 -12.27 -1.40 -6.46
CA ASN A 418 -12.88 -2.05 -5.29
C ASN A 418 -13.97 -3.07 -5.64
N ASN A 419 -14.88 -2.74 -6.55
CA ASN A 419 -16.07 -3.58 -6.79
C ASN A 419 -16.11 -4.32 -8.13
N SER A 420 -15.11 -4.14 -9.01
CA SER A 420 -15.12 -4.73 -10.37
C SER A 420 -16.40 -4.42 -11.17
N THR A 421 -17.15 -3.38 -10.78
CA THR A 421 -18.37 -2.94 -11.45
C THR A 421 -18.00 -2.16 -12.70
N VAL A 422 -18.52 -2.61 -13.85
CA VAL A 422 -18.31 -1.97 -15.15
C VAL A 422 -19.29 -0.81 -15.26
N THR A 423 -18.77 0.42 -15.37
CA THR A 423 -19.60 1.56 -15.78
C THR A 423 -19.51 1.66 -17.30
N GLU A 424 -20.37 0.96 -18.04
CA GLU A 424 -20.41 1.06 -19.50
C GLU A 424 -20.93 2.44 -19.92
N LYS A 425 -20.02 3.38 -20.19
CA LYS A 425 -20.30 4.59 -20.99
C LYS A 425 -19.62 4.41 -22.35
N ILE A 426 -20.31 3.78 -23.30
CA ILE A 426 -19.93 3.85 -24.72
C ILE A 426 -20.20 5.29 -25.17
N GLY A 427 -19.18 5.95 -25.74
CA GLY A 427 -19.25 7.35 -26.14
C GLY A 427 -20.45 7.65 -27.04
N GLY A 428 -21.29 8.58 -26.58
CA GLY A 428 -22.43 9.12 -27.33
C GLY A 428 -23.59 9.47 -26.39
N GLU A 429 -23.89 10.77 -26.28
CA GLU A 429 -25.15 11.36 -25.78
C GLU A 429 -25.38 11.52 -24.26
N SER A 430 -25.22 12.79 -23.84
CA SER A 430 -25.94 13.56 -22.82
C SER A 430 -26.06 13.05 -21.37
N ALA A 431 -25.50 13.86 -20.47
CA ALA A 431 -25.61 13.83 -19.01
C ALA A 431 -27.03 14.18 -18.48
N GLY A 432 -28.05 13.41 -18.87
CA GLY A 432 -29.45 13.73 -18.57
C GLY A 432 -30.35 12.63 -18.00
N GLN A 433 -29.95 11.34 -18.00
CA GLN A 433 -30.87 10.23 -17.67
C GLN A 433 -30.44 9.26 -16.56
N SER A 434 -29.31 9.46 -15.87
CA SER A 434 -28.79 8.49 -14.90
C SER A 434 -29.32 8.62 -13.46
N ARG A 435 -30.36 9.44 -13.21
CA ARG A 435 -31.07 9.45 -11.91
C ARG A 435 -32.18 8.39 -11.82
N ALA A 436 -32.32 7.51 -12.81
CA ALA A 436 -33.40 6.51 -12.88
C ALA A 436 -32.94 5.04 -12.79
N SER A 437 -31.66 4.74 -12.57
CA SER A 437 -31.16 3.36 -12.42
C SER A 437 -30.82 2.96 -10.97
N ALA A 438 -31.02 3.86 -10.00
CA ALA A 438 -30.98 3.54 -8.56
C ALA A 438 -32.15 2.64 -8.07
N GLY A 439 -32.91 2.04 -9.00
CA GLY A 439 -34.13 1.26 -8.73
C GLY A 439 -34.11 -0.19 -9.22
N LEU A 440 -32.97 -0.74 -9.66
CA LEU A 440 -32.87 -2.15 -10.08
C LEU A 440 -31.69 -2.85 -9.38
N MET A 441 -31.65 -2.75 -8.05
CA MET A 441 -31.07 -3.83 -7.24
C MET A 441 -32.04 -5.01 -7.27
N SER A 442 -31.75 -5.99 -8.12
CA SER A 442 -32.35 -7.32 -8.03
C SER A 442 -31.59 -8.31 -8.92
N SER A 443 -31.19 -9.40 -8.27
CA SER A 443 -30.84 -10.72 -8.83
C SER A 443 -29.49 -10.92 -9.53
N SER A 444 -28.56 -11.48 -8.72
CA SER A 444 -27.88 -12.77 -8.93
C SER A 444 -26.98 -12.99 -10.15
N SER A 445 -25.69 -13.14 -9.89
CA SER A 445 -25.09 -14.50 -9.80
C SER A 445 -23.66 -14.40 -9.24
N THR A 446 -23.53 -14.68 -7.94
CA THR A 446 -22.23 -15.02 -7.34
C THR A 446 -21.78 -16.34 -7.97
N LEU A 447 -20.82 -16.27 -8.90
CA LEU A 447 -20.11 -17.44 -9.41
C LEU A 447 -19.30 -18.04 -8.25
N THR A 448 -19.91 -19.01 -7.57
CA THR A 448 -19.21 -19.85 -6.59
C THR A 448 -18.37 -20.85 -7.39
N VAL A 449 -17.08 -20.57 -7.55
CA VAL A 449 -16.15 -21.52 -8.15
C VAL A 449 -16.03 -22.69 -7.17
N THR A 450 -16.65 -23.82 -7.51
CA THR A 450 -16.55 -25.03 -6.70
C THR A 450 -15.35 -25.82 -7.20
N TYR A 451 -14.27 -25.85 -6.41
CA TYR A 451 -13.10 -26.67 -6.71
C TYR A 451 -13.35 -28.11 -6.25
N SER A 452 -13.45 -29.04 -7.18
CA SER A 452 -13.53 -30.46 -6.86
C SER A 452 -12.12 -30.99 -6.55
N ALA A 453 -11.72 -31.00 -5.27
CA ALA A 453 -10.56 -31.76 -4.82
C ALA A 453 -10.89 -33.27 -4.82
N PRO A 454 -10.05 -34.16 -5.38
CA PRO A 454 -10.34 -35.59 -5.49
C PRO A 454 -10.25 -36.37 -4.16
N VAL A 455 -10.03 -35.68 -3.03
CA VAL A 455 -10.01 -36.26 -1.69
C VAL A 455 -10.59 -35.23 -0.71
N ASP A 456 -11.69 -35.55 -0.06
CA ASP A 456 -12.26 -34.72 1.01
C ASP A 456 -11.29 -34.65 2.19
N ARG A 457 -11.20 -33.47 2.81
CA ARG A 457 -10.44 -33.29 4.05
C ARG A 457 -11.04 -34.18 5.13
N THR A 458 -10.20 -34.97 5.80
CA THR A 458 -10.63 -35.79 6.94
C THR A 458 -9.87 -35.49 8.23
N ASN A 459 -8.80 -34.69 8.14
CA ASN A 459 -7.95 -34.39 9.29
C ASN A 459 -7.20 -33.06 9.13
N PHE A 460 -6.75 -32.51 10.26
CA PHE A 460 -5.88 -31.32 10.35
C PHE A 460 -4.74 -31.58 11.32
N LYS A 461 -3.53 -31.15 10.97
CA LYS A 461 -2.36 -31.18 11.85
C LYS A 461 -1.57 -29.88 11.75
N ALA A 462 -0.90 -29.50 12.84
CA ALA A 462 -0.06 -28.32 12.89
C ALA A 462 1.32 -28.62 13.48
N VAL A 463 2.36 -27.93 13.00
CA VAL A 463 3.70 -27.92 13.58
C VAL A 463 4.14 -26.48 13.80
N ILE A 464 4.38 -26.10 15.05
CA ILE A 464 4.65 -24.71 15.45
C ILE A 464 6.05 -24.63 16.06
N VAL A 465 6.90 -23.76 15.51
CA VAL A 465 8.34 -23.75 15.79
C VAL A 465 8.84 -22.37 16.21
N GLY A 466 9.41 -22.28 17.42
CA GLY A 466 10.12 -21.11 17.95
C GLY A 466 11.49 -21.53 18.48
N PRO A 467 12.49 -21.74 17.61
CA PRO A 467 13.68 -22.52 17.96
C PRO A 467 14.83 -21.69 18.52
N SER A 468 14.71 -20.35 18.52
CA SER A 468 15.78 -19.45 18.92
C SER A 468 15.95 -19.39 20.45
N ARG A 469 17.19 -19.51 20.91
CA ARG A 469 17.57 -19.55 22.33
C ARG A 469 17.85 -18.15 22.90
N GLY A 470 17.44 -17.90 24.13
CA GLY A 470 17.96 -16.80 24.96
C GLY A 470 17.14 -15.52 24.92
N TRP A 471 17.42 -14.64 25.89
CA TRP A 471 16.62 -13.44 26.16
C TRP A 471 16.46 -12.50 24.97
N SER A 472 17.52 -12.28 24.20
CA SER A 472 17.49 -11.42 23.01
C SER A 472 16.54 -11.93 21.92
N ASN A 473 16.09 -13.18 22.01
CA ASN A 473 15.25 -13.87 21.03
C ASN A 473 13.83 -14.13 21.54
N TYR A 474 13.39 -13.41 22.58
CA TYR A 474 12.07 -13.50 23.18
C TYR A 474 10.93 -13.58 22.15
N ARG A 475 10.93 -12.67 21.15
CA ARG A 475 9.84 -12.60 20.16
C ARG A 475 9.63 -13.89 19.39
N HIS A 476 10.69 -14.62 19.04
CA HIS A 476 10.55 -15.87 18.28
C HIS A 476 9.79 -16.95 19.07
N GLN A 477 10.01 -17.02 20.39
CA GLN A 477 9.26 -17.93 21.26
C GLN A 477 7.85 -17.40 21.55
N ALA A 478 7.69 -16.09 21.74
CA ALA A 478 6.40 -15.45 21.95
C ALA A 478 5.48 -15.58 20.74
N ASP A 479 5.99 -15.40 19.53
CA ASP A 479 5.25 -15.49 18.28
C ASP A 479 4.79 -16.93 17.99
N ALA A 480 5.66 -17.92 18.21
CA ALA A 480 5.27 -19.33 18.15
C ALA A 480 4.14 -19.66 19.15
N LEU A 481 4.24 -19.18 20.38
CA LEU A 481 3.19 -19.37 21.40
C LEU A 481 1.90 -18.60 21.08
N ALA A 482 1.99 -17.45 20.41
CA ALA A 482 0.83 -16.67 19.99
C ALA A 482 0.06 -17.39 18.89
N VAL A 483 0.75 -17.98 17.91
CA VAL A 483 0.12 -18.81 16.86
C VAL A 483 -0.44 -20.10 17.45
N TYR A 484 0.26 -20.76 18.38
CA TYR A 484 -0.29 -21.89 19.14
C TYR A 484 -1.60 -21.51 19.84
N THR A 485 -1.62 -20.37 20.52
CA THR A 485 -2.81 -19.84 21.21
C THR A 485 -3.95 -19.57 20.23
N LEU A 486 -3.66 -18.99 19.06
CA LEU A 486 -4.64 -18.77 17.99
C LEU A 486 -5.29 -20.08 17.53
N LEU A 487 -4.51 -21.14 17.29
CA LEU A 487 -5.03 -22.45 16.90
C LEU A 487 -5.94 -23.04 17.97
N ARG A 488 -5.52 -22.97 19.24
CA ARG A 488 -6.32 -23.43 20.40
C ARG A 488 -7.64 -22.69 20.50
N GLN A 489 -7.62 -21.37 20.38
CA GLN A 489 -8.82 -20.53 20.39
C GLN A 489 -9.74 -20.83 19.20
N ASN A 490 -9.17 -21.27 18.08
CA ASN A 490 -9.93 -21.72 16.91
C ASN A 490 -10.42 -23.18 17.00
N GLY A 491 -10.24 -23.84 18.15
CA GLY A 491 -10.77 -25.18 18.42
C GLY A 491 -9.85 -26.34 18.05
N VAL A 492 -8.58 -26.09 17.72
CA VAL A 492 -7.62 -27.16 17.44
C VAL A 492 -7.14 -27.79 18.75
N SER A 493 -7.30 -29.11 18.89
CA SER A 493 -6.81 -29.88 20.03
C SER A 493 -5.28 -30.01 20.06
N ASP A 494 -4.66 -30.11 21.24
CA ASP A 494 -3.20 -30.29 21.40
C ASP A 494 -2.69 -31.54 20.67
N ASN A 495 -3.46 -32.64 20.66
CA ASN A 495 -3.12 -33.85 19.91
C ASN A 495 -2.95 -33.63 18.38
N ASN A 496 -3.36 -32.47 17.87
CA ASN A 496 -3.19 -32.08 16.47
C ASN A 496 -2.13 -30.99 16.29
N ILE A 497 -1.45 -30.54 17.35
CA ILE A 497 -0.40 -29.52 17.29
C ILE A 497 0.88 -30.10 17.87
N ILE A 498 1.95 -30.15 17.08
CA ILE A 498 3.29 -30.43 17.58
C ILE A 498 3.98 -29.09 17.85
N LEU A 499 4.27 -28.82 19.12
CA LEU A 499 4.86 -27.56 19.56
C LEU A 499 6.36 -27.73 19.86
N MET A 500 7.19 -27.05 19.07
CA MET A 500 8.65 -27.07 19.14
C MET A 500 9.19 -25.68 19.53
N VAL A 501 9.35 -25.40 20.83
CA VAL A 501 9.78 -24.08 21.32
C VAL A 501 10.96 -24.26 22.27
N TYR A 502 12.00 -23.43 22.16
CA TYR A 502 13.20 -23.59 22.99
C TYR A 502 12.89 -23.51 24.50
N ASP A 503 11.93 -22.66 24.89
CA ASP A 503 11.32 -22.53 26.23
C ASP A 503 12.29 -22.15 27.37
N ASP A 504 13.35 -21.38 27.08
CA ASP A 504 14.27 -20.89 28.10
C ASP A 504 13.91 -19.49 28.64
N VAL A 505 13.32 -18.64 27.80
CA VAL A 505 12.90 -17.25 28.09
C VAL A 505 12.07 -17.07 29.38
N PRO A 506 11.16 -17.97 29.77
CA PRO A 506 10.41 -17.81 31.03
C PRO A 506 11.29 -17.88 32.29
N THR A 507 12.46 -18.53 32.18
CA THR A 507 13.31 -18.87 33.32
C THR A 507 14.61 -18.05 33.39
N VAL A 508 14.98 -17.35 32.31
CA VAL A 508 16.19 -16.54 32.29
C VAL A 508 16.11 -15.39 33.32
N PRO A 509 17.22 -15.05 34.01
CA PRO A 509 17.21 -14.00 35.04
C PRO A 509 16.74 -12.63 34.58
N GLU A 510 16.90 -12.33 33.28
CA GLU A 510 16.53 -11.07 32.64
C GLU A 510 15.02 -10.88 32.51
N ASN A 511 14.22 -11.96 32.57
CA ASN A 511 12.77 -11.86 32.45
C ASN A 511 12.15 -11.27 33.74
N PRO A 512 11.57 -10.06 33.69
CA PRO A 512 10.96 -9.44 34.87
C PRO A 512 9.66 -10.13 35.28
N LEU A 513 9.01 -10.85 34.36
CA LEU A 513 7.77 -11.60 34.55
C LEU A 513 8.05 -13.11 34.52
N ARG A 514 8.84 -13.58 35.50
CA ARG A 514 9.29 -14.98 35.56
C ARG A 514 8.13 -15.96 35.43
N GLY A 515 8.26 -16.90 34.49
CA GLY A 515 7.23 -17.91 34.17
C GLY A 515 6.23 -17.47 33.09
N ASP A 516 6.17 -16.19 32.76
CA ASP A 516 5.23 -15.63 31.80
C ASP A 516 5.90 -15.27 30.46
N ILE A 517 5.12 -15.41 29.38
CA ILE A 517 5.44 -14.87 28.05
C ILE A 517 4.20 -14.14 27.54
N HIS A 518 4.41 -12.97 26.97
CA HIS A 518 3.42 -12.09 26.35
C HIS A 518 3.86 -11.72 24.93
N ASN A 519 2.94 -11.71 23.97
CA ASN A 519 3.18 -11.30 22.57
C ASN A 519 2.75 -9.84 22.30
N ILE A 520 2.02 -9.20 23.23
CA ILE A 520 1.67 -7.78 23.20
C ILE A 520 1.84 -7.15 24.59
N PRO A 521 2.12 -5.83 24.71
CA PRO A 521 2.31 -5.16 25.98
C PRO A 521 1.07 -5.28 26.86
N LYS A 522 1.27 -5.69 28.12
CA LYS A 522 0.19 -5.94 29.09
C LYS A 522 -0.87 -6.95 28.61
N GLY A 523 -0.52 -7.79 27.62
CA GLY A 523 -1.37 -8.88 27.15
C GLY A 523 -1.48 -10.02 28.16
N GLN A 524 -2.26 -11.04 27.83
CA GLN A 524 -2.32 -12.27 28.62
C GLN A 524 -1.00 -13.05 28.56
N ASN A 525 -0.73 -13.88 29.57
CA ASN A 525 0.34 -14.87 29.51
C ASN A 525 -0.04 -15.98 28.51
N ILE A 526 0.58 -15.97 27.33
CA ILE A 526 0.34 -16.91 26.23
C ILE A 526 1.09 -18.24 26.37
N ARG A 527 1.99 -18.35 27.35
CA ARG A 527 2.62 -19.63 27.71
C ARG A 527 1.70 -20.49 28.58
N SER A 528 0.78 -19.87 29.32
CA SER A 528 -0.07 -20.57 30.28
C SER A 528 -0.85 -21.71 29.62
N GLY A 529 -0.59 -22.96 30.03
CA GLY A 529 -1.24 -24.16 29.50
C GLY A 529 -0.61 -24.76 28.25
N ALA A 530 0.40 -24.13 27.65
CA ALA A 530 1.16 -24.71 26.55
C ALA A 530 2.11 -25.81 27.07
N GLN A 531 2.06 -26.99 26.44
CA GLN A 531 3.00 -28.08 26.68
C GLN A 531 3.75 -28.36 25.38
N ALA A 532 5.03 -28.00 25.34
CA ALA A 532 5.86 -28.23 24.17
C ALA A 532 6.31 -29.69 24.10
N ASP A 533 6.19 -30.30 22.91
CA ASP A 533 6.67 -31.65 22.63
C ASP A 533 8.20 -31.69 22.55
N TYR A 534 8.81 -30.58 22.12
CA TYR A 534 10.25 -30.42 22.02
C TYR A 534 10.69 -29.08 22.62
N THR A 535 11.65 -29.14 23.54
CA THR A 535 12.26 -27.97 24.19
C THR A 535 13.79 -28.04 24.20
N GLY A 536 14.42 -26.89 24.45
CA GLY A 536 15.88 -26.77 24.59
C GLY A 536 16.66 -27.34 23.41
N ALA A 537 17.68 -28.13 23.71
CA ALA A 537 18.59 -28.71 22.72
C ALA A 537 17.94 -29.69 21.73
N ASN A 538 16.71 -30.15 21.99
CA ASN A 538 15.99 -31.04 21.09
C ASN A 538 15.27 -30.30 19.96
N VAL A 539 15.19 -28.96 20.02
CA VAL A 539 14.59 -28.13 18.97
C VAL A 539 15.64 -27.85 17.88
N THR A 540 15.80 -28.80 16.96
CA THR A 540 16.79 -28.74 15.87
C THR A 540 16.12 -28.89 14.50
N ALA A 541 16.83 -28.49 13.43
CA ALA A 541 16.37 -28.66 12.06
C ALA A 541 16.19 -30.15 11.70
N ALA A 542 17.05 -31.03 12.24
CA ALA A 542 16.93 -32.48 12.05
C ALA A 542 15.68 -33.03 12.75
N THR A 543 15.41 -32.60 13.98
CA THR A 543 14.17 -32.96 14.69
C THR A 543 12.95 -32.48 13.90
N PHE A 544 12.97 -31.25 13.39
CA PHE A 544 11.88 -30.70 12.57
C PHE A 544 11.67 -31.53 11.30
N GLY A 545 12.72 -31.87 10.57
CA GLY A 545 12.63 -32.73 9.38
C GLY A 545 12.06 -34.12 9.69
N ASN A 546 12.48 -34.73 10.81
CA ASN A 546 11.95 -36.02 11.28
C ASN A 546 10.47 -35.93 11.65
N VAL A 547 10.07 -34.86 12.38
CA VAL A 547 8.68 -34.57 12.73
C VAL A 547 7.84 -34.49 11.46
N MET A 548 8.22 -33.64 10.52
CA MET A 548 7.46 -33.38 9.30
C MET A 548 7.34 -34.60 8.39
N THR A 549 8.38 -35.43 8.30
CA THR A 549 8.36 -36.67 7.49
C THR A 549 7.75 -37.88 8.19
N GLY A 550 7.32 -37.76 9.45
CA GLY A 550 6.81 -38.91 10.23
C GLY A 550 7.90 -39.90 10.67
N THR A 551 9.18 -39.52 10.59
CA THR A 551 10.33 -40.38 10.89
C THR A 551 10.59 -40.44 12.39
N ARG A 552 10.23 -41.57 13.03
CA ARG A 552 10.47 -41.77 14.46
C ARG A 552 11.91 -42.20 14.74
N THR A 553 12.52 -41.56 15.73
CA THR A 553 13.84 -41.93 16.27
C THR A 553 13.81 -41.90 17.80
N GLU A 554 14.87 -42.35 18.46
CA GLU A 554 14.99 -42.21 19.91
C GLU A 554 14.96 -40.75 20.38
N PHE A 555 15.37 -39.81 19.51
CA PHE A 555 15.37 -38.36 19.76
C PHE A 555 14.14 -37.64 19.18
N THR A 556 13.31 -38.32 18.38
CA THR A 556 12.10 -37.77 17.78
C THR A 556 10.93 -38.76 17.94
N PRO A 557 10.44 -38.98 19.17
CA PRO A 557 9.37 -39.95 19.44
C PRO A 557 7.98 -39.46 18.99
N VAL A 558 7.75 -38.15 19.01
CA VAL A 558 6.50 -37.50 18.59
C VAL A 558 6.68 -36.94 17.18
N VAL A 559 5.88 -37.39 16.22
CA VAL A 559 6.02 -37.00 14.81
C VAL A 559 4.66 -36.64 14.22
N LEU A 560 4.67 -35.97 13.06
CA LEU A 560 3.46 -35.59 12.33
C LEU A 560 2.79 -36.84 11.76
N GLU A 561 1.64 -37.20 12.32
CA GLU A 561 0.81 -38.29 11.79
C GLU A 561 -0.16 -37.75 10.74
N SER A 562 0.24 -37.79 9.48
CA SER A 562 -0.52 -37.23 8.36
C SER A 562 -0.55 -38.16 7.14
N ASN A 563 -1.52 -37.93 6.26
CA ASN A 563 -1.79 -38.72 5.05
C ASN A 563 -2.39 -37.84 3.94
N ALA A 564 -2.77 -38.46 2.82
CA ALA A 564 -3.25 -37.77 1.61
C ALA A 564 -4.53 -36.94 1.81
N SER A 565 -5.24 -37.12 2.92
CA SER A 565 -6.47 -36.40 3.30
C SER A 565 -6.25 -35.37 4.42
N THR A 566 -5.01 -35.17 4.85
CA THR A 566 -4.65 -34.29 5.97
C THR A 566 -4.21 -32.91 5.46
N ASP A 567 -4.85 -31.85 5.96
CA ASP A 567 -4.35 -30.48 5.81
C ASP A 567 -3.30 -30.21 6.90
N VAL A 568 -2.15 -29.65 6.52
CA VAL A 568 -1.03 -29.41 7.44
C VAL A 568 -0.70 -27.92 7.52
N PHE A 569 -0.70 -27.37 8.72
CA PHE A 569 -0.23 -26.01 8.97
C PHE A 569 1.15 -26.03 9.63
N VAL A 570 2.08 -25.22 9.14
CA VAL A 570 3.42 -25.09 9.71
C VAL A 570 3.71 -23.63 9.97
N TYR A 571 4.16 -23.32 11.17
CA TYR A 571 4.60 -21.98 11.54
C TYR A 571 6.02 -22.01 12.07
N ILE A 572 6.87 -21.09 11.62
CA ILE A 572 8.26 -20.96 12.07
C ILE A 572 8.60 -19.50 12.31
N ALA A 573 9.01 -19.13 13.53
CA ALA A 573 9.59 -17.83 13.85
C ALA A 573 11.06 -18.00 14.26
N SER A 574 12.01 -17.43 13.51
CA SER A 574 13.43 -17.56 13.84
C SER A 574 14.32 -16.53 13.15
N HIS A 575 15.61 -16.57 13.48
CA HIS A 575 16.65 -15.96 12.65
C HIS A 575 16.75 -16.66 11.30
N GLY A 576 17.08 -15.88 10.27
CA GLY A 576 17.33 -16.37 8.93
C GLY A 576 18.55 -15.71 8.29
N SER A 577 19.10 -16.39 7.29
CA SER A 577 20.14 -15.90 6.40
C SER A 577 19.74 -16.29 4.96
N PRO A 578 20.30 -15.67 3.92
CA PRO A 578 20.01 -16.10 2.55
C PRO A 578 20.20 -17.62 2.39
N GLY A 579 19.10 -18.32 2.12
CA GLY A 579 19.03 -19.76 1.90
C GLY A 579 18.90 -20.64 3.15
N ASN A 580 18.88 -20.10 4.38
CA ASN A 580 18.80 -20.93 5.58
C ASN A 580 17.98 -20.30 6.73
N ILE A 581 17.23 -21.14 7.45
CA ILE A 581 16.61 -20.82 8.76
C ILE A 581 17.49 -21.39 9.88
N VAL A 582 17.72 -20.59 10.92
CA VAL A 582 18.58 -20.95 12.05
C VAL A 582 17.78 -21.61 13.17
N PHE A 583 18.31 -22.69 13.76
CA PHE A 583 17.78 -23.33 14.96
C PHE A 583 18.76 -23.21 16.13
N GLY A 584 18.24 -23.02 17.34
CA GLY A 584 19.02 -22.94 18.58
C GLY A 584 19.98 -21.75 18.60
N THR A 585 21.28 -22.05 18.69
CA THR A 585 22.37 -21.05 18.77
C THR A 585 23.13 -20.84 17.46
N GLY A 586 22.61 -21.33 16.32
CA GLY A 586 23.33 -21.25 15.02
C GLY A 586 23.97 -22.56 14.54
N ASN A 587 24.02 -23.59 15.39
CA ASN A 587 24.71 -24.84 15.07
C ASN A 587 23.84 -25.84 14.29
N SER A 588 22.56 -25.53 14.10
CA SER A 588 21.61 -26.33 13.32
C SER A 588 20.93 -25.40 12.34
N LEU A 589 20.95 -25.76 11.06
CA LEU A 589 20.38 -24.97 9.97
C LEU A 589 19.38 -25.82 9.20
N LEU A 590 18.26 -25.23 8.81
CA LEU A 590 17.38 -25.77 7.79
C LEU A 590 17.68 -25.01 6.50
N THR A 591 18.29 -25.67 5.52
CA THR A 591 18.69 -25.04 4.25
C THR A 591 17.57 -25.09 3.21
N THR A 592 17.64 -24.28 2.15
CA THR A 592 16.74 -24.36 0.99
C THR A 592 16.72 -25.76 0.37
N GLU A 593 17.86 -26.46 0.36
CA GLU A 593 17.97 -27.84 -0.13
C GLU A 593 17.21 -28.81 0.78
N ASP A 594 17.39 -28.71 2.10
CA ASP A 594 16.66 -29.52 3.08
C ASP A 594 15.15 -29.29 2.98
N PHE A 595 14.72 -28.03 2.87
CA PHE A 595 13.30 -27.67 2.76
C PHE A 595 12.67 -28.18 1.46
N THR A 596 13.41 -28.12 0.35
CA THR A 596 12.97 -28.67 -0.94
C THR A 596 12.89 -30.20 -0.89
N ALA A 597 13.90 -30.86 -0.31
CA ALA A 597 13.90 -32.30 -0.12
C ALA A 597 12.74 -32.76 0.77
N LEU A 598 12.49 -32.04 1.87
CA LEU A 598 11.39 -32.29 2.80
C LEU A 598 10.03 -32.27 2.10
N THR A 599 9.72 -31.17 1.42
CA THR A 599 8.42 -31.00 0.72
C THR A 599 8.22 -32.05 -0.38
N ASN A 600 9.28 -32.38 -1.12
CA ASN A 600 9.25 -33.45 -2.11
C ASN A 600 9.04 -34.84 -1.49
N SER A 601 9.68 -35.14 -0.36
CA SER A 601 9.50 -36.42 0.35
C SER A 601 8.06 -36.57 0.84
N MET A 602 7.53 -35.56 1.53
CA MET A 602 6.16 -35.60 2.02
C MET A 602 5.14 -35.76 0.89
N ARG A 603 5.39 -35.14 -0.26
CA ARG A 603 4.54 -35.29 -1.44
C ARG A 603 4.61 -36.70 -2.01
N LYS A 604 5.81 -37.27 -2.13
CA LYS A 604 6.07 -38.61 -2.65
C LYS A 604 5.38 -39.67 -1.77
N ASP A 605 5.43 -39.47 -0.45
CA ASP A 605 4.89 -40.42 0.52
C ASP A 605 3.40 -40.12 0.86
N HIS A 606 2.77 -39.22 0.10
CA HIS A 606 1.35 -38.87 0.23
C HIS A 606 0.97 -38.44 1.66
N GLN A 607 1.80 -37.63 2.29
CA GLN A 607 1.62 -37.25 3.70
C GLN A 607 0.72 -36.03 3.91
N TYR A 608 0.18 -35.43 2.84
CA TYR A 608 -0.70 -34.29 2.96
C TYR A 608 -1.66 -34.18 1.77
N ARG A 609 -2.79 -33.52 1.99
CA ARG A 609 -3.69 -32.99 0.96
C ARG A 609 -3.19 -31.63 0.48
N GLN A 610 -2.93 -30.72 1.44
CA GLN A 610 -2.31 -29.42 1.22
C GLN A 610 -1.58 -28.93 2.49
N ILE A 611 -0.50 -28.15 2.33
CA ILE A 611 0.30 -27.58 3.43
C ILE A 611 0.37 -26.06 3.32
N ALA A 612 0.12 -25.35 4.43
CA ALA A 612 0.39 -23.93 4.57
C ALA A 612 1.60 -23.69 5.49
N PHE A 613 2.67 -23.11 4.97
CA PHE A 613 3.84 -22.67 5.72
C PHE A 613 3.78 -21.17 5.95
N PHE A 614 3.76 -20.75 7.21
CA PHE A 614 3.91 -19.36 7.62
C PHE A 614 5.29 -19.19 8.27
N VAL A 615 6.18 -18.44 7.62
CA VAL A 615 7.59 -18.36 8.02
C VAL A 615 7.97 -16.92 8.33
N ASP A 616 8.21 -16.63 9.60
CA ASP A 616 8.67 -15.34 10.09
C ASP A 616 10.19 -15.38 10.34
N THR A 617 10.95 -15.14 9.28
CA THR A 617 12.42 -15.13 9.34
C THR A 617 12.99 -14.10 8.38
N CYS A 618 14.15 -13.53 8.72
CA CYS A 618 14.95 -12.77 7.77
C CYS A 618 15.22 -13.62 6.50
N PHE A 619 15.19 -13.00 5.32
CA PHE A 619 15.41 -13.65 4.04
C PHE A 619 14.44 -14.81 3.72
N GLY A 620 13.26 -14.84 4.37
CA GLY A 620 12.39 -16.02 4.37
C GLY A 620 11.90 -16.48 3.00
N GLU A 621 11.79 -15.59 2.00
CA GLU A 621 11.47 -15.97 0.61
C GLU A 621 12.51 -16.92 0.01
N SER A 622 13.79 -16.77 0.39
CA SER A 622 14.90 -17.56 -0.15
C SER A 622 14.75 -19.07 0.07
N MET A 623 14.02 -19.46 1.12
CA MET A 623 13.76 -20.86 1.48
C MET A 623 12.85 -21.57 0.48
N ALA A 624 11.87 -20.86 -0.07
CA ALA A 624 10.84 -21.46 -0.92
C ALA A 624 11.14 -21.34 -2.42
N THR A 625 12.29 -20.77 -2.80
CA THR A 625 12.69 -20.52 -4.20
C THR A 625 12.55 -21.77 -5.08
N ASN A 626 13.03 -22.92 -4.61
CA ASN A 626 13.06 -24.19 -5.36
C ASN A 626 11.86 -25.12 -5.11
N VAL A 627 10.89 -24.71 -4.28
CA VAL A 627 9.72 -25.54 -3.97
C VAL A 627 8.82 -25.66 -5.19
N THR A 628 8.52 -26.90 -5.59
CA THR A 628 7.68 -27.23 -6.75
C THR A 628 6.61 -28.28 -6.45
N ALA A 629 6.68 -28.94 -5.28
CA ALA A 629 5.69 -29.90 -4.85
C ALA A 629 4.29 -29.25 -4.80
N PRO A 630 3.24 -29.84 -5.40
CA PRO A 630 1.91 -29.26 -5.46
C PRO A 630 1.23 -29.25 -4.08
N GLY A 631 0.21 -28.40 -3.92
CA GLY A 631 -0.59 -28.26 -2.71
C GLY A 631 0.15 -27.56 -1.58
N ILE A 632 1.06 -26.62 -1.87
CA ILE A 632 1.81 -25.88 -0.87
C ILE A 632 1.52 -24.39 -1.00
N LEU A 633 1.13 -23.76 0.11
CA LEU A 633 1.19 -22.32 0.31
C LEU A 633 2.39 -22.00 1.20
N TYR A 634 3.20 -21.04 0.81
CA TYR A 634 4.31 -20.53 1.58
C TYR A 634 4.17 -19.01 1.70
N LEU A 635 3.92 -18.52 2.89
CA LEU A 635 3.76 -17.12 3.23
C LEU A 635 4.87 -16.72 4.21
N THR A 636 5.59 -15.64 3.93
CA THR A 636 6.74 -15.20 4.72
C THR A 636 6.74 -13.69 4.92
N GLY A 637 7.32 -13.24 6.03
CA GLY A 637 7.41 -11.82 6.38
C GLY A 637 8.46 -11.01 5.63
N ALA A 638 9.44 -11.65 4.98
CA ALA A 638 10.56 -10.98 4.32
C ALA A 638 10.93 -11.59 2.96
N ALA A 639 11.34 -10.71 2.02
CA ALA A 639 11.89 -11.06 0.72
C ALA A 639 13.29 -11.68 0.84
N LYS A 640 13.79 -12.24 -0.26
CA LYS A 640 15.02 -13.07 -0.30
C LYS A 640 16.32 -12.32 0.02
N ASN A 641 16.29 -10.99 0.05
CA ASN A 641 17.43 -10.10 0.13
C ASN A 641 17.33 -9.07 1.27
N GLU A 642 16.47 -9.30 2.26
CA GLU A 642 16.26 -8.38 3.37
C GLU A 642 15.98 -9.09 4.72
N PRO A 643 16.22 -8.40 5.85
CA PRO A 643 15.79 -8.88 7.16
C PRO A 643 14.28 -8.68 7.41
N SER A 644 13.69 -9.51 8.29
CA SER A 644 12.40 -9.22 8.92
C SER A 644 12.57 -8.30 10.14
N LEU A 645 11.53 -7.52 10.47
CA LEU A 645 11.55 -6.57 11.58
C LEU A 645 10.55 -6.90 12.69
N GLY A 646 10.84 -6.39 13.90
CA GLY A 646 9.95 -6.47 15.05
C GLY A 646 8.83 -5.42 15.00
N ALA A 647 7.62 -5.77 15.43
CA ALA A 647 6.46 -4.86 15.47
C ALA A 647 6.35 -4.10 16.80
N THR A 648 6.44 -4.80 17.93
CA THR A 648 6.04 -4.25 19.22
C THR A 648 7.14 -4.38 20.27
N TYR A 649 7.70 -3.24 20.71
CA TYR A 649 8.68 -3.20 21.79
C TYR A 649 8.00 -2.88 23.13
N ASP A 650 8.26 -3.67 24.17
CA ASP A 650 7.77 -3.43 25.52
C ASP A 650 8.92 -2.90 26.40
N VAL A 651 8.69 -1.75 27.03
CA VAL A 651 9.70 -1.05 27.84
C VAL A 651 9.90 -1.67 29.22
N ASP A 652 8.90 -2.38 29.74
CA ASP A 652 8.94 -3.03 31.05
C ASP A 652 9.66 -4.38 30.93
N ILE A 653 9.34 -5.13 29.87
CA ILE A 653 10.02 -6.38 29.49
C ILE A 653 11.37 -6.06 28.82
N ARG A 654 11.58 -4.86 28.29
CA ARG A 654 12.80 -4.40 27.59
C ARG A 654 13.13 -5.23 26.35
N GLN A 655 12.11 -5.64 25.62
CA GLN A 655 12.28 -6.53 24.49
C GLN A 655 11.13 -6.41 23.47
N TRP A 656 11.43 -6.75 22.22
CA TRP A 656 10.42 -6.95 21.18
C TRP A 656 9.58 -8.19 21.52
N LEU A 657 8.26 -8.04 21.51
CA LEU A 657 7.32 -9.10 21.86
C LEU A 657 6.81 -9.88 20.65
N SER A 658 6.87 -9.28 19.46
CA SER A 658 6.39 -9.89 18.21
C SER A 658 7.10 -9.32 16.98
N ASP A 659 7.28 -10.16 15.96
CA ASP A 659 7.65 -9.77 14.60
C ASP A 659 6.47 -9.15 13.83
N GLU A 660 6.76 -8.21 12.91
CA GLU A 660 5.73 -7.47 12.16
C GLU A 660 4.81 -8.41 11.37
N PHE A 661 5.38 -9.45 10.75
CA PHE A 661 4.60 -10.41 9.97
C PHE A 661 3.63 -11.19 10.85
N THR A 662 4.11 -11.74 11.96
CA THR A 662 3.25 -12.47 12.90
C THR A 662 2.17 -11.57 13.50
N SER A 663 2.52 -10.37 13.93
CA SER A 663 1.54 -9.38 14.41
C SER A 663 0.51 -9.05 13.32
N GLY A 664 0.96 -8.85 12.07
CA GLY A 664 0.10 -8.57 10.92
C GLY A 664 -0.87 -9.70 10.60
N VAL A 665 -0.39 -10.95 10.63
CA VAL A 665 -1.22 -12.15 10.41
C VAL A 665 -2.27 -12.28 11.51
N ILE A 666 -1.85 -12.28 12.78
CA ILE A 666 -2.75 -12.52 13.92
C ILE A 666 -3.83 -11.44 13.97
N THR A 667 -3.45 -10.16 13.85
CA THR A 667 -4.41 -9.05 13.92
C THR A 667 -5.39 -9.07 12.75
N THR A 668 -4.95 -9.43 11.54
CA THR A 668 -5.84 -9.57 10.39
C THR A 668 -6.85 -10.72 10.60
N LEU A 669 -6.39 -11.89 11.06
CA LEU A 669 -7.27 -13.05 11.30
C LEU A 669 -8.26 -12.83 12.45
N GLN A 670 -7.88 -12.03 13.44
CA GLN A 670 -8.76 -11.62 14.54
C GLN A 670 -9.80 -10.58 14.09
N ALA A 671 -9.43 -9.69 13.17
CA ALA A 671 -10.34 -8.67 12.64
C ALA A 671 -11.38 -9.26 11.69
N ASP A 672 -10.99 -10.22 10.84
CA ASP A 672 -11.88 -10.90 9.92
C ASP A 672 -11.66 -12.43 9.95
N GLY A 673 -12.53 -13.14 10.68
CA GLY A 673 -12.48 -14.59 10.77
C GLY A 673 -12.88 -15.32 9.48
N ASN A 674 -13.42 -14.63 8.49
CA ASN A 674 -13.79 -15.18 7.19
C ASN A 674 -12.76 -14.87 6.09
N ILE A 675 -11.69 -14.14 6.43
CA ILE A 675 -10.66 -13.78 5.46
C ILE A 675 -10.01 -15.03 4.87
N THR A 676 -9.91 -15.08 3.55
CA THR A 676 -9.29 -16.19 2.82
C THR A 676 -7.79 -15.98 2.70
N PHE A 677 -6.99 -17.00 2.31
CA PHE A 677 -5.55 -16.79 2.10
C PHE A 677 -5.28 -15.74 1.01
N ARG A 678 -6.16 -15.68 -0.01
CA ARG A 678 -6.19 -14.64 -1.05
C ARG A 678 -6.16 -13.23 -0.47
N GLN A 679 -7.01 -13.01 0.54
CA GLN A 679 -7.25 -11.71 1.15
C GLN A 679 -6.27 -11.44 2.29
N LEU A 680 -5.80 -12.49 2.98
CA LEU A 680 -4.83 -12.37 4.06
C LEU A 680 -3.52 -11.76 3.56
N TYR A 681 -2.99 -12.20 2.42
CA TYR A 681 -1.71 -11.69 1.92
C TYR A 681 -1.68 -10.17 1.72
N PRO A 682 -2.61 -9.52 0.98
CA PRO A 682 -2.60 -8.06 0.83
C PRO A 682 -2.79 -7.31 2.15
N GLU A 683 -3.60 -7.83 3.07
CA GLU A 683 -3.80 -7.21 4.38
C GLU A 683 -2.55 -7.31 5.28
N VAL A 684 -1.87 -8.44 5.26
CA VAL A 684 -0.60 -8.62 5.99
C VAL A 684 0.52 -7.83 5.30
N TYR A 685 0.54 -7.80 3.98
CA TYR A 685 1.49 -7.00 3.20
C TYR A 685 1.44 -5.53 3.61
N LYS A 686 0.24 -4.97 3.71
CA LYS A 686 -0.04 -3.62 4.19
C LYS A 686 0.48 -3.40 5.62
N LYS A 687 0.25 -4.35 6.54
CA LYS A 687 0.59 -4.21 7.95
C LYS A 687 2.08 -4.38 8.27
N VAL A 688 2.82 -5.11 7.45
CA VAL A 688 4.28 -5.28 7.56
C VAL A 688 4.94 -4.15 6.78
N THR A 689 5.58 -3.21 7.46
CA THR A 689 6.15 -2.01 6.86
C THR A 689 7.68 -2.07 6.75
N GLY A 690 8.30 -2.86 7.61
CA GLY A 690 9.75 -2.96 7.79
C GLY A 690 10.48 -3.94 6.87
N SER A 691 9.75 -4.87 6.29
CA SER A 691 10.23 -5.86 5.31
C SER A 691 9.18 -6.01 4.20
N HIS A 692 9.27 -7.02 3.34
CA HIS A 692 8.35 -7.35 2.24
C HIS A 692 7.78 -8.74 2.43
N VAL A 693 6.47 -8.80 2.68
CA VAL A 693 5.74 -10.06 2.74
C VAL A 693 5.80 -10.71 1.36
N ARG A 694 6.09 -12.01 1.30
CA ARG A 694 6.07 -12.79 0.07
C ARG A 694 5.14 -13.97 0.23
N MET A 695 4.42 -14.27 -0.83
CA MET A 695 3.61 -15.48 -0.89
C MET A 695 3.90 -16.25 -2.17
N LYS A 696 4.07 -17.57 -2.01
CA LYS A 696 4.20 -18.53 -3.09
C LYS A 696 3.17 -19.62 -2.89
N SER A 697 2.34 -19.85 -3.89
CA SER A 697 1.40 -20.96 -3.93
C SER A 697 1.78 -21.91 -5.06
N THR A 698 1.79 -23.21 -4.79
CA THR A 698 1.97 -24.25 -5.81
C THR A 698 0.62 -24.88 -6.15
N GLY A 699 0.47 -25.34 -7.40
CA GLY A 699 -0.83 -25.79 -7.90
C GLY A 699 -1.51 -26.81 -6.97
N LYS A 700 -2.84 -26.69 -6.82
CA LYS A 700 -3.74 -27.50 -5.95
C LYS A 700 -3.88 -27.06 -4.49
N PHE A 701 -3.25 -25.98 -4.03
CA PHE A 701 -3.60 -25.40 -2.73
C PHE A 701 -4.88 -24.54 -2.85
N ASP A 702 -5.83 -24.71 -1.92
CA ASP A 702 -7.05 -23.92 -1.83
C ASP A 702 -6.85 -22.67 -0.96
N ILE A 703 -6.72 -21.55 -1.65
CA ILE A 703 -6.53 -20.19 -1.11
C ILE A 703 -7.84 -19.44 -0.84
N ASP A 704 -8.99 -19.97 -1.29
CA ASP A 704 -10.31 -19.35 -1.12
C ASP A 704 -11.05 -19.87 0.12
N THR A 705 -10.61 -20.98 0.69
CA THR A 705 -11.05 -21.37 2.03
C THR A 705 -10.63 -20.28 3.03
N PRO A 706 -11.56 -19.76 3.86
CA PRO A 706 -11.22 -18.88 4.97
C PRO A 706 -10.09 -19.46 5.81
N VAL A 707 -9.08 -18.66 6.15
CA VAL A 707 -7.88 -19.15 6.85
C VAL A 707 -8.26 -19.78 8.17
N MET A 708 -9.19 -19.19 8.91
CA MET A 708 -9.68 -19.77 10.17
C MET A 708 -10.51 -21.05 9.95
N GLN A 709 -11.08 -21.28 8.77
CA GLN A 709 -11.69 -22.57 8.43
C GLN A 709 -10.63 -23.61 8.04
N TYR A 710 -9.58 -23.20 7.35
CA TYR A 710 -8.42 -24.05 7.10
C TYR A 710 -7.77 -24.48 8.43
N LEU A 711 -7.65 -23.58 9.40
CA LEU A 711 -7.04 -23.82 10.72
C LEU A 711 -8.00 -24.47 11.75
N LYS A 712 -9.06 -25.17 11.32
CA LYS A 712 -9.97 -25.92 12.21
C LYS A 712 -9.74 -27.43 12.11
N GLN A 713 -10.16 -28.18 13.13
CA GLN A 713 -10.07 -29.64 13.09
C GLN A 713 -11.04 -30.27 12.08
#